data_AF-A0AAE0XK01-F1
#
_entry.id   AF-A0AAE0XK01-F1
#
_cell.length_a   1.000
_cell.length_b   1.000
_cell.length_c   1.000
_cell.angle_alpha   90.00
_cell.angle_beta   90.00
_cell.angle_gamma   90.00
#
_symmetry.space_group_name_H-M   'P 1'
#
loop_
_entity.id
_entity.type
_entity.pdbx_description
1 polymer ?
#
loop_
_entity_poly.entity_id
_entity_poly.type
_entity_poly.pdbx_seq_one_letter_code
_entity_poly.pdbx_strand_id
1 'polypeptide(L)'
;MASRRTGSSSSSYNSSSRGPASYLAQQASPVDSTFTPISAVSSSESSAPLTPLVPLDLGPPGYHASIKLFEQMANELTVYLGPWEISTTNPRRVIWQCSYEGEVLEHFLPSNNPAAIFPYTLHAQHRRFGDPRENELYISFREPHRIRYTTISGLVYDEYIDVKYDFTTIEGSMQFQGDVRGRDLIDWFDVDVVWSDTHRRTDPYGNVRGLGTIQRMKLWRDRYSTIHYISFFANHRRRWKEYLVHNFDEEPRDRDDRHRRLQLSVRGASRRGSATENNSSRDRRFSASSIFRPRQASVASGPQSSAASSSSSSSQSQLDIRYLGIQFTRNERAQQGSEECTVSSSSPSRAELSNTANMAKIILSVNAGSSSVKISVYTAEPGQAPVQLAETSISGLTAPPCTLSYSRGDQVLVKDRTVEEKVETQADAFGVLLQTLVDDSDLGEISSKDDIGIVCHRIVHGGDYTKPQLISDETYHHLEEINDLAPLHNATSLRIVQRCIRELPAAHNVACFDSQFHATIPEHIRTYPIDPEIAHSNRLRKYGFHGMSYAFITREAARFLGKAPADVNLIALHLGSGASACAIKGGQSWDTSMGLTPLAGLPGATRSGNVDPSLVFHYASDVGKLSPASTKELHISRAEEILNKEAGWKALTGTTNFGVIAASAEPKMKLAFDLFVDRVSAFVGSYYVSLHGQVDALVFAGGIGEKSDRLRRAVVDNVACLGFALDEAANAEKLDSKTTVKDIGAHASAEGGKDPKHGVLVCLTDEQFEMARSCAEDPDLW
;
A
#
# COMPACT_ATOMS: atom_id res chain seq x y z
N MET A 1 31.94 -16.84 51.49
CA MET A 1 33.35 -16.61 51.90
C MET A 1 34.27 -17.23 50.85
N ALA A 2 35.42 -16.59 50.54
CA ALA A 2 36.58 -17.07 49.74
C ALA A 2 36.30 -17.90 48.44
N SER A 3 36.63 -17.51 47.19
CA SER A 3 37.65 -16.67 46.55
C SER A 3 39.08 -17.24 46.47
N ARG A 4 39.67 -17.13 45.26
CA ARG A 4 41.07 -17.42 44.78
C ARG A 4 41.31 -18.85 44.25
N ARG A 5 42.09 -19.08 43.17
CA ARG A 5 42.80 -18.16 42.24
C ARG A 5 43.20 -18.82 40.89
N THR A 6 43.07 -18.06 39.80
CA THR A 6 43.98 -17.93 38.62
C THR A 6 44.88 -19.09 38.15
N GLY A 7 44.79 -19.39 36.84
CA GLY A 7 45.86 -19.97 36.03
C GLY A 7 45.73 -19.53 34.57
N SER A 8 46.70 -18.77 34.05
CA SER A 8 46.69 -18.18 32.70
C SER A 8 47.85 -18.70 31.87
N SER A 9 47.63 -18.97 30.58
CA SER A 9 48.70 -19.23 29.61
C SER A 9 48.40 -18.60 28.25
N SER A 10 49.12 -17.52 27.95
CA SER A 10 49.14 -16.85 26.66
C SER A 10 50.44 -17.17 25.91
N SER A 11 50.35 -17.43 24.60
CA SER A 11 51.51 -17.26 23.71
C SER A 11 51.07 -16.67 22.37
N SER A 12 51.50 -15.43 22.14
CA SER A 12 51.26 -14.60 20.96
C SER A 12 52.36 -14.79 19.91
N TYR A 13 52.05 -14.54 18.63
CA TYR A 13 53.02 -13.86 17.74
C TYR A 13 52.34 -12.83 16.80
N ASN A 14 52.97 -11.66 16.76
CA ASN A 14 52.79 -10.52 15.86
C ASN A 14 53.11 -10.89 14.39
N SER A 15 52.83 -10.13 13.33
CA SER A 15 52.05 -8.89 13.07
C SER A 15 52.14 -8.59 11.56
N SER A 16 51.18 -7.87 10.96
CA SER A 16 51.52 -6.64 10.20
C SER A 16 50.27 -5.92 9.66
N SER A 17 50.35 -4.59 9.67
CA SER A 17 49.30 -3.62 9.31
C SER A 17 49.22 -3.34 7.80
N ARG A 18 48.02 -3.07 7.26
CA ARG A 18 47.78 -2.02 6.23
C ARG A 18 46.29 -1.81 5.88
N GLY A 19 45.82 -0.57 6.05
CA GLY A 19 44.84 0.13 5.17
C GLY A 19 43.38 -0.35 5.10
N PRO A 20 42.38 0.57 5.03
CA PRO A 20 40.99 0.20 4.74
C PRO A 20 40.80 -0.06 3.24
N ALA A 21 40.06 -1.11 2.88
CA ALA A 21 39.67 -1.39 1.50
C ALA A 21 38.26 -0.82 1.22
N SER A 22 38.14 -0.16 0.06
CA SER A 22 36.93 0.57 -0.37
C SER A 22 35.82 -0.36 -0.88
N TYR A 23 34.57 -0.04 -0.52
CA TYR A 23 33.38 -0.60 -1.14
C TYR A 23 33.26 -0.17 -2.62
N LEU A 24 33.25 -1.14 -3.53
CA LEU A 24 32.71 -1.03 -4.89
C LEU A 24 32.04 -2.37 -5.24
N ALA A 25 30.75 -2.49 -4.92
CA ALA A 25 29.92 -3.59 -5.43
C ALA A 25 29.34 -3.18 -6.79
N GLN A 26 29.55 -4.03 -7.80
CA GLN A 26 28.84 -3.92 -9.08
C GLN A 26 27.38 -4.35 -8.87
N GLN A 27 26.43 -3.70 -9.53
CA GLN A 27 25.00 -3.96 -9.41
C GLN A 27 24.40 -4.18 -10.80
N ALA A 28 24.10 -5.44 -11.11
CA ALA A 28 23.29 -5.82 -12.26
C ALA A 28 21.79 -5.74 -11.91
N SER A 29 20.99 -5.19 -12.83
CA SER A 29 19.54 -5.38 -12.84
C SER A 29 19.19 -6.65 -13.64
N PRO A 30 18.15 -7.42 -13.25
CA PRO A 30 18.04 -8.82 -13.67
C PRO A 30 17.21 -9.04 -14.94
N VAL A 31 17.69 -9.95 -15.80
CA VAL A 31 16.84 -10.86 -16.59
C VAL A 31 17.52 -12.24 -16.57
N ASP A 32 16.84 -13.26 -16.04
CA ASP A 32 17.34 -14.63 -16.05
C ASP A 32 17.14 -15.27 -17.45
N SER A 33 18.23 -15.62 -18.12
CA SER A 33 18.24 -16.57 -19.25
C SER A 33 19.17 -17.73 -18.89
N THR A 34 18.58 -18.84 -18.49
CA THR A 34 19.30 -20.05 -18.05
C THR A 34 20.10 -20.69 -19.18
N PHE A 35 21.43 -20.78 -19.02
CA PHE A 35 22.18 -21.91 -19.57
C PHE A 35 23.42 -22.23 -18.72
N THR A 36 23.66 -23.51 -18.46
CA THR A 36 24.91 -24.02 -17.88
C THR A 36 25.11 -25.43 -18.43
N PRO A 37 26.30 -25.77 -18.96
CA PRO A 37 27.04 -26.84 -18.28
C PRO A 37 28.58 -26.72 -18.30
N ILE A 38 29.16 -26.98 -17.13
CA ILE A 38 30.31 -27.87 -16.83
C ILE A 38 31.59 -27.82 -17.69
N SER A 39 32.70 -27.64 -16.97
CA SER A 39 34.13 -27.60 -17.34
C SER A 39 34.70 -28.76 -18.17
N ALA A 40 35.66 -28.45 -19.06
CA ALA A 40 36.95 -29.15 -19.22
C ALA A 40 37.93 -28.36 -20.13
N VAL A 41 39.24 -28.57 -19.98
CA VAL A 41 40.31 -27.87 -20.74
C VAL A 41 41.08 -28.87 -21.63
N SER A 42 41.24 -28.56 -22.92
CA SER A 42 42.47 -28.89 -23.68
C SER A 42 42.57 -28.17 -25.02
N SER A 43 43.80 -27.79 -25.37
CA SER A 43 44.26 -27.10 -26.60
C SER A 43 44.05 -27.84 -27.92
N SER A 44 43.81 -27.08 -29.01
CA SER A 44 44.68 -27.07 -30.21
C SER A 44 44.22 -26.02 -31.25
N GLU A 45 45.17 -25.42 -31.97
CA GLU A 45 44.89 -24.50 -33.08
C GLU A 45 44.24 -25.20 -34.28
N SER A 46 43.15 -24.65 -34.82
CA SER A 46 42.86 -24.71 -36.26
C SER A 46 41.81 -23.66 -36.63
N SER A 47 41.94 -23.07 -37.83
CA SER A 47 41.01 -22.10 -38.40
C SER A 47 39.56 -22.59 -38.41
N ALA A 48 38.66 -21.84 -37.77
CA ALA A 48 37.21 -22.10 -37.74
C ALA A 48 36.44 -20.99 -38.48
N PRO A 49 35.27 -21.29 -39.06
CA PRO A 49 34.52 -20.34 -39.87
C PRO A 49 33.87 -19.24 -39.02
N LEU A 50 33.62 -18.08 -39.63
CA LEU A 50 32.77 -17.03 -39.08
C LEU A 50 31.42 -17.63 -38.67
N THR A 51 31.19 -17.76 -37.36
CA THR A 51 29.90 -18.19 -36.82
C THR A 51 28.86 -17.14 -37.23
N PRO A 52 27.73 -17.51 -37.86
CA PRO A 52 26.70 -16.54 -38.19
C PRO A 52 26.17 -15.93 -36.89
N LEU A 53 26.14 -14.60 -36.82
CA LEU A 53 25.65 -13.86 -35.66
C LEU A 53 24.18 -14.24 -35.42
N VAL A 54 23.88 -14.81 -34.25
CA VAL A 54 22.52 -15.19 -33.86
C VAL A 54 21.83 -13.95 -33.27
N PRO A 55 20.69 -13.51 -33.82
CA PRO A 55 19.93 -12.39 -33.23
C PRO A 55 19.50 -12.73 -31.81
N LEU A 56 19.83 -11.85 -30.86
CA LEU A 56 19.41 -11.99 -29.47
C LEU A 56 17.91 -11.66 -29.37
N ASP A 57 17.13 -12.50 -28.68
CA ASP A 57 15.76 -12.13 -28.30
C ASP A 57 15.83 -11.05 -27.24
N LEU A 58 15.58 -9.80 -27.65
CA LEU A 58 15.68 -8.62 -26.80
C LEU A 58 14.47 -8.45 -25.86
N GLY A 59 13.52 -9.39 -25.85
CA GLY A 59 12.37 -9.40 -24.96
C GLY A 59 11.17 -8.55 -25.43
N PRO A 60 10.12 -8.41 -24.60
CA PRO A 60 8.89 -7.71 -24.96
C PRO A 60 9.10 -6.20 -25.20
N PRO A 61 8.17 -5.55 -25.94
CA PRO A 61 8.28 -4.14 -26.30
C PRO A 61 8.32 -3.24 -25.06
N GLY A 62 9.52 -2.74 -24.75
CA GLY A 62 9.78 -1.96 -23.55
C GLY A 62 11.24 -1.50 -23.43
N TYR A 63 12.18 -2.37 -23.80
CA TYR A 63 13.61 -2.18 -23.53
C TYR A 63 14.47 -1.80 -24.73
N HIS A 64 13.89 -1.74 -25.94
CA HIS A 64 14.67 -1.49 -27.14
C HIS A 64 14.99 -0.01 -27.30
N ALA A 65 16.28 0.28 -27.45
CA ALA A 65 16.80 1.53 -27.99
C ALA A 65 17.67 1.26 -29.23
N SER A 66 17.98 2.30 -30.01
CA SER A 66 18.95 2.19 -31.11
C SER A 66 20.00 3.29 -31.04
N ILE A 67 21.21 2.98 -31.52
CA ILE A 67 22.31 3.94 -31.68
C ILE A 67 22.89 3.82 -33.09
N LYS A 68 23.16 4.96 -33.72
CA LYS A 68 23.85 5.05 -35.00
C LYS A 68 25.32 5.38 -34.77
N LEU A 69 26.22 4.53 -35.25
CA LEU A 69 27.68 4.69 -35.05
C LEU A 69 28.37 5.45 -36.18
N PHE A 70 27.77 5.48 -37.38
CA PHE A 70 28.31 6.18 -38.56
C PHE A 70 27.20 6.94 -39.31
N GLU A 71 26.82 8.13 -38.83
CA GLU A 71 25.78 8.93 -39.50
C GLU A 71 26.28 9.49 -40.84
N GLN A 72 25.46 9.36 -41.91
CA GLN A 72 25.71 9.90 -43.25
C GLN A 72 26.98 9.37 -43.96
N MET A 73 27.54 8.26 -43.50
CA MET A 73 28.68 7.57 -44.12
C MET A 73 28.23 6.36 -44.94
N ALA A 74 29.05 5.91 -45.90
CA ALA A 74 28.75 4.74 -46.74
C ALA A 74 28.63 3.40 -45.98
N ASN A 75 28.98 3.40 -44.70
CA ASN A 75 28.97 2.28 -43.77
C ASN A 75 28.10 2.56 -42.53
N GLU A 76 26.93 3.20 -42.71
CA GLU A 76 25.99 3.48 -41.63
C GLU A 76 25.58 2.21 -40.86
N LEU A 77 26.04 2.11 -39.61
CA LEU A 77 25.75 1.00 -38.70
C LEU A 77 24.77 1.47 -37.63
N THR A 78 23.60 0.85 -37.58
CA THR A 78 22.63 0.98 -36.48
C THR A 78 22.71 -0.26 -35.61
N VAL A 79 23.02 -0.08 -34.32
CA VAL A 79 23.03 -1.16 -33.34
C VAL A 79 21.75 -1.06 -32.51
N TYR A 80 21.00 -2.17 -32.40
CA TYR A 80 19.87 -2.25 -31.47
C TYR A 80 20.38 -2.66 -30.10
N LEU A 81 19.86 -1.97 -29.09
CA LEU A 81 20.25 -2.08 -27.70
C LEU A 81 19.12 -2.76 -26.93
N GLY A 82 19.44 -3.82 -26.19
CA GLY A 82 18.56 -4.50 -25.25
C GLY A 82 18.74 -3.98 -23.82
N PRO A 83 18.65 -4.87 -22.80
CA PRO A 83 18.84 -4.48 -21.41
C PRO A 83 20.19 -3.78 -21.13
N TRP A 84 20.17 -2.86 -20.16
CA TRP A 84 21.34 -2.11 -19.71
C TRP A 84 21.73 -2.42 -18.26
N GLU A 85 23.03 -2.38 -17.98
CA GLU A 85 23.60 -2.33 -16.63
C GLU A 85 24.33 -1.00 -16.42
N ILE A 86 24.29 -0.42 -15.21
CA ILE A 86 25.01 0.82 -14.89
C ILE A 86 26.12 0.56 -13.86
N SER A 87 27.35 0.58 -14.35
CA SER A 87 28.56 0.59 -13.54
C SER A 87 28.74 1.97 -12.90
N THR A 88 28.59 2.03 -11.57
CA THR A 88 28.64 3.25 -10.74
C THR A 88 30.06 3.78 -10.49
N THR A 89 31.07 3.14 -11.07
CA THR A 89 32.47 3.56 -11.15
C THR A 89 32.64 4.96 -11.77
N ASN A 90 33.83 5.55 -11.64
CA ASN A 90 34.19 6.80 -12.33
C ASN A 90 35.27 6.52 -13.40
N PRO A 91 35.05 6.78 -14.70
CA PRO A 91 33.81 7.30 -15.30
C PRO A 91 32.63 6.33 -15.20
N ARG A 92 31.41 6.89 -15.13
CA ARG A 92 30.16 6.10 -15.11
C ARG A 92 30.00 5.42 -16.46
N ARG A 93 29.71 4.12 -16.44
CA ARG A 93 29.61 3.31 -17.65
C ARG A 93 28.27 2.58 -17.68
N VAL A 94 27.50 2.80 -18.74
CA VAL A 94 26.36 1.95 -19.10
C VAL A 94 26.86 0.83 -20.00
N ILE A 95 26.43 -0.40 -19.76
CA ILE A 95 26.76 -1.56 -20.59
C ILE A 95 25.45 -2.05 -21.20
N TRP A 96 25.38 -2.09 -22.52
CA TRP A 96 24.22 -2.58 -23.26
C TRP A 96 24.52 -3.96 -23.86
N GLN A 97 23.59 -4.88 -23.71
CA GLN A 97 23.54 -6.10 -24.54
C GLN A 97 22.98 -5.72 -25.91
N CYS A 98 23.68 -6.08 -26.99
CA CYS A 98 23.30 -5.69 -28.35
C CYS A 98 22.48 -6.77 -29.07
N SER A 99 21.96 -6.44 -30.25
CA SER A 99 21.11 -7.32 -31.08
C SER A 99 21.68 -8.67 -31.50
N TYR A 100 22.95 -8.98 -31.26
CA TYR A 100 23.54 -10.29 -31.54
C TYR A 100 24.27 -10.84 -30.30
N GLU A 101 24.21 -12.16 -30.12
CA GLU A 101 24.81 -12.83 -28.97
C GLU A 101 26.34 -12.59 -28.90
N GLY A 102 26.81 -12.13 -27.74
CA GLY A 102 28.21 -11.79 -27.50
C GLY A 102 28.64 -10.39 -27.98
N GLU A 103 27.72 -9.56 -28.48
CA GLU A 103 27.98 -8.15 -28.77
C GLU A 103 27.63 -7.25 -27.57
N VAL A 104 28.58 -6.38 -27.20
CA VAL A 104 28.44 -5.47 -26.06
C VAL A 104 28.81 -4.05 -26.47
N LEU A 105 27.96 -3.09 -26.09
CA LEU A 105 28.24 -1.66 -26.23
C LEU A 105 28.44 -1.03 -24.84
N GLU A 106 29.69 -0.71 -24.51
CA GLU A 106 30.04 0.10 -23.35
C GLU A 106 29.91 1.58 -23.69
N HIS A 107 29.23 2.33 -22.83
CA HIS A 107 28.99 3.75 -23.00
C HIS A 107 29.44 4.52 -21.74
N PHE A 108 30.41 5.41 -21.90
CA PHE A 108 30.92 6.24 -20.81
C PHE A 108 30.18 7.60 -20.76
N LEU A 109 29.38 7.78 -19.71
CA LEU A 109 28.53 8.95 -19.51
C LEU A 109 29.32 10.19 -19.05
N PRO A 110 29.14 11.37 -19.69
CA PRO A 110 29.80 12.62 -19.28
C PRO A 110 29.10 13.26 -18.06
N SER A 111 27.82 12.96 -17.82
CA SER A 111 27.09 13.49 -16.66
C SER A 111 25.89 12.62 -16.26
N ASN A 112 25.42 12.81 -15.04
CA ASN A 112 24.24 12.13 -14.50
C ASN A 112 22.90 12.74 -14.96
N ASN A 113 22.92 13.82 -15.77
CA ASN A 113 21.70 14.55 -16.13
C ASN A 113 21.58 14.67 -17.67
N PRO A 114 20.77 13.80 -18.32
CA PRO A 114 20.46 13.89 -19.73
C PRO A 114 20.01 15.29 -20.15
N ALA A 115 20.50 15.76 -21.29
CA ALA A 115 20.56 17.19 -21.58
C ALA A 115 19.98 17.54 -22.96
N ALA A 116 18.67 17.78 -22.96
CA ALA A 116 17.83 18.37 -24.01
C ALA A 116 17.38 17.43 -25.14
N ILE A 117 16.08 17.14 -25.15
CA ILE A 117 15.35 16.91 -26.40
C ILE A 117 15.47 18.19 -27.24
N PHE A 118 15.73 18.05 -28.55
CA PHE A 118 15.63 19.15 -29.50
C PHE A 118 14.16 19.31 -29.93
N PRO A 119 13.40 20.31 -29.44
CA PRO A 119 12.21 20.72 -30.16
C PRO A 119 12.66 21.38 -31.46
N TYR A 120 12.29 20.79 -32.60
CA TYR A 120 12.26 21.53 -33.85
C TYR A 120 11.18 22.62 -33.74
N THR A 121 11.65 23.77 -33.26
CA THR A 121 11.20 25.16 -33.51
C THR A 121 9.70 25.42 -33.66
N LEU A 122 9.22 26.36 -32.83
CA LEU A 122 8.07 27.20 -33.18
C LEU A 122 8.17 27.65 -34.64
N HIS A 123 7.08 27.45 -35.39
CA HIS A 123 6.90 27.86 -36.79
C HIS A 123 7.67 27.10 -37.87
N ALA A 124 7.47 25.78 -37.94
CA ALA A 124 7.39 25.08 -39.23
C ALA A 124 6.00 24.44 -39.38
N GLN A 125 5.21 24.92 -40.33
CA GLN A 125 3.94 24.31 -40.71
C GLN A 125 4.20 22.90 -41.30
N HIS A 126 3.20 22.01 -41.27
CA HIS A 126 3.18 20.65 -41.89
C HIS A 126 3.58 19.40 -41.07
N ARG A 127 3.68 19.45 -39.73
CA ARG A 127 3.27 18.29 -38.90
C ARG A 127 2.46 18.74 -37.67
N ARG A 128 1.27 18.16 -37.50
CA ARG A 128 0.65 18.06 -36.17
C ARG A 128 1.47 17.01 -35.42
N PHE A 129 2.19 17.39 -34.37
CA PHE A 129 2.66 16.39 -33.42
C PHE A 129 1.45 15.78 -32.72
N GLY A 130 1.52 14.48 -32.44
CA GLY A 130 0.62 13.85 -31.51
C GLY A 130 0.86 14.36 -30.09
N ASP A 131 0.11 13.75 -29.18
CA ASP A 131 0.46 13.54 -27.79
C ASP A 131 1.88 14.01 -27.34
N PRO A 132 1.99 15.03 -26.45
CA PRO A 132 3.27 15.52 -25.95
C PRO A 132 4.20 14.45 -25.37
N ARG A 133 3.64 13.30 -24.94
CA ARG A 133 4.39 12.14 -24.43
C ARG A 133 5.40 11.57 -25.44
N GLU A 134 5.17 11.71 -26.76
CA GLU A 134 6.11 11.25 -27.80
C GLU A 134 7.53 11.83 -27.66
N ASN A 135 7.67 13.03 -27.06
CA ASN A 135 8.98 13.65 -26.86
C ASN A 135 9.85 12.90 -25.84
N GLU A 136 9.23 12.19 -24.88
CA GLU A 136 9.95 11.41 -23.87
C GLU A 136 10.63 10.17 -24.45
N LEU A 137 10.26 9.72 -25.65
CA LEU A 137 10.94 8.63 -26.35
C LEU A 137 12.39 8.97 -26.74
N TYR A 138 12.76 10.26 -26.75
CA TYR A 138 14.07 10.71 -27.20
C TYR A 138 14.93 11.23 -26.05
N ILE A 139 16.14 10.69 -25.91
CA ILE A 139 17.14 11.18 -24.95
C ILE A 139 18.43 11.52 -25.67
N SER A 140 19.08 12.61 -25.28
CA SER A 140 20.47 12.89 -25.63
C SER A 140 21.18 13.61 -24.48
N PHE A 141 22.46 13.87 -24.68
CA PHE A 141 23.35 14.58 -23.77
C PHE A 141 24.08 15.68 -24.54
N ARG A 142 24.74 16.61 -23.83
CA ARG A 142 25.35 17.82 -24.43
C ARG A 142 26.80 17.67 -24.86
N GLU A 143 27.45 16.62 -24.40
CA GLU A 143 28.88 16.41 -24.56
C GLU A 143 29.03 15.06 -25.26
N PRO A 144 29.91 14.93 -26.26
CA PRO A 144 30.08 13.68 -26.99
C PRO A 144 30.57 12.58 -26.06
N HIS A 145 30.06 11.37 -26.28
CA HIS A 145 30.25 10.21 -25.43
C HIS A 145 31.32 9.30 -26.00
N ARG A 146 32.21 8.79 -25.15
CA ARG A 146 33.03 7.65 -25.54
C ARG A 146 32.13 6.41 -25.62
N ILE A 147 32.00 5.87 -26.83
CA ILE A 147 31.27 4.64 -27.12
C ILE A 147 32.27 3.58 -27.55
N ARG A 148 32.23 2.45 -26.86
CA ARG A 148 33.01 1.27 -27.21
C ARG A 148 32.07 0.13 -27.59
N TYR A 149 32.19 -0.38 -28.81
CA TYR A 149 31.44 -1.53 -29.29
C TYR A 149 32.38 -2.68 -29.60
N THR A 150 32.12 -3.81 -28.95
CA THR A 150 32.92 -5.04 -28.99
C THR A 150 32.02 -6.17 -29.45
N THR A 151 32.49 -6.93 -30.45
CA THR A 151 31.83 -8.14 -30.94
C THR A 151 32.63 -9.37 -30.51
N ILE A 152 32.12 -10.57 -30.83
CA ILE A 152 32.83 -11.84 -30.58
C ILE A 152 34.23 -11.90 -31.22
N SER A 153 34.51 -11.11 -32.25
CA SER A 153 35.82 -10.99 -32.90
C SER A 153 36.76 -9.94 -32.27
N GLY A 154 36.30 -9.23 -31.24
CA GLY A 154 37.07 -8.21 -30.53
C GLY A 154 36.51 -6.79 -30.68
N LEU A 155 37.37 -5.81 -30.40
CA LEU A 155 37.00 -4.39 -30.41
C LEU A 155 36.78 -3.87 -31.83
N VAL A 156 35.57 -3.37 -32.13
CA VAL A 156 35.19 -2.85 -33.46
C VAL A 156 35.15 -1.32 -33.50
N TYR A 157 34.84 -0.66 -32.39
CA TYR A 157 34.70 0.80 -32.31
C TYR A 157 35.05 1.33 -30.92
N ASP A 158 35.80 2.42 -30.79
CA ASP A 158 36.14 3.08 -29.51
C ASP A 158 36.41 4.59 -29.73
N GLU A 159 35.35 5.37 -29.94
CA GLU A 159 35.42 6.79 -30.33
C GLU A 159 34.46 7.68 -29.54
N TYR A 160 34.65 9.00 -29.62
CA TYR A 160 33.76 10.00 -29.03
C TYR A 160 32.70 10.47 -30.04
N ILE A 161 31.43 10.18 -29.80
CA ILE A 161 30.30 10.56 -30.68
C ILE A 161 29.12 11.16 -29.91
N ASP A 162 28.34 12.00 -30.59
CA ASP A 162 27.06 12.47 -30.06
C ASP A 162 26.03 11.33 -30.12
N VAL A 163 25.46 10.98 -28.97
CA VAL A 163 24.49 9.87 -28.88
C VAL A 163 23.09 10.39 -28.66
N LYS A 164 22.19 9.99 -29.57
CA LYS A 164 20.75 10.09 -29.42
C LYS A 164 20.18 8.69 -29.18
N TYR A 165 19.46 8.53 -28.07
CA TYR A 165 18.62 7.38 -27.81
C TYR A 165 17.23 7.62 -28.40
N ASP A 166 16.69 6.57 -29.00
CA ASP A 166 15.33 6.47 -29.48
C ASP A 166 14.71 5.24 -28.80
N PHE A 167 13.84 5.47 -27.81
CA PHE A 167 13.19 4.43 -27.01
C PHE A 167 11.88 4.01 -27.66
N THR A 168 11.58 2.72 -27.57
CA THR A 168 10.29 2.17 -28.03
C THR A 168 9.11 2.46 -27.09
N THR A 169 9.37 2.82 -25.83
CA THR A 169 8.33 3.16 -24.82
C THR A 169 8.75 4.37 -23.96
N ILE A 170 7.76 5.08 -23.42
CA ILE A 170 7.98 6.23 -22.52
C ILE A 170 8.51 5.71 -21.18
N GLU A 171 7.99 4.58 -20.74
CA GLU A 171 8.33 3.86 -19.52
C GLU A 171 9.80 3.44 -19.52
N GLY A 172 10.29 2.84 -20.62
CA GLY A 172 11.71 2.49 -20.78
C GLY A 172 12.64 3.71 -20.74
N SER A 173 12.23 4.82 -21.37
CA SER A 173 12.95 6.09 -21.26
C SER A 173 12.96 6.63 -19.83
N MET A 174 11.83 6.61 -19.13
CA MET A 174 11.73 7.08 -17.74
C MET A 174 12.57 6.23 -16.78
N GLN A 175 12.59 4.91 -16.97
CA GLN A 175 13.41 3.98 -16.19
C GLN A 175 14.90 4.25 -16.40
N PHE A 176 15.37 4.32 -17.65
CA PHE A 176 16.75 4.68 -17.98
C PHE A 176 17.14 6.05 -17.42
N GLN A 177 16.23 7.03 -17.51
CA GLN A 177 16.39 8.35 -16.91
C GLN A 177 16.60 8.28 -15.38
N GLY A 178 15.88 7.40 -14.67
CA GLY A 178 16.05 7.17 -13.24
C GLY A 178 17.38 6.49 -12.91
N ASP A 179 17.71 5.40 -13.60
CA ASP A 179 18.92 4.62 -13.38
C ASP A 179 20.19 5.46 -13.58
N VAL A 180 20.28 6.22 -14.68
CA VAL A 180 21.42 7.13 -14.95
C VAL A 180 21.59 8.20 -13.87
N ARG A 181 20.47 8.66 -13.29
CA ARG A 181 20.48 9.63 -12.18
C ARG A 181 20.81 8.99 -10.84
N GLY A 182 20.53 7.70 -10.66
CA GLY A 182 20.51 7.01 -9.35
C GLY A 182 19.28 7.39 -8.53
N ARG A 183 18.13 7.59 -9.19
CA ARG A 183 16.91 8.17 -8.62
C ARG A 183 15.66 7.46 -9.12
N ASP A 184 14.61 7.52 -8.32
CA ASP A 184 13.28 7.05 -8.68
C ASP A 184 12.44 8.24 -9.15
N LEU A 185 11.67 8.07 -10.22
CA LEU A 185 10.62 9.03 -10.59
C LEU A 185 9.45 8.80 -9.62
N ILE A 186 9.12 9.79 -8.82
CA ILE A 186 7.95 9.74 -7.92
C ILE A 186 6.70 10.02 -8.75
N ASP A 187 6.71 11.15 -9.46
CA ASP A 187 5.57 11.61 -10.24
C ASP A 187 6.01 12.63 -11.31
N TRP A 188 5.13 12.93 -12.26
CA TRP A 188 5.32 13.98 -13.25
C TRP A 188 4.01 14.70 -13.55
N PHE A 189 4.12 15.99 -13.82
CA PHE A 189 2.99 16.90 -14.00
C PHE A 189 3.19 17.71 -15.28
N ASP A 190 2.18 17.74 -16.14
CA ASP A 190 2.12 18.71 -17.25
C ASP A 190 1.63 20.04 -16.67
N VAL A 191 2.43 21.11 -16.80
CA VAL A 191 2.22 22.36 -16.06
C VAL A 191 2.27 23.59 -16.98
N ASP A 192 1.16 24.29 -17.12
CA ASP A 192 1.13 25.59 -17.77
C ASP A 192 1.78 26.65 -16.87
N VAL A 193 2.89 27.24 -17.33
CA VAL A 193 3.55 28.33 -16.60
C VAL A 193 3.18 29.68 -17.18
N VAL A 194 2.33 30.36 -16.43
CA VAL A 194 2.01 31.77 -16.59
C VAL A 194 2.99 32.59 -15.75
N TRP A 195 3.80 33.43 -16.37
CA TRP A 195 4.56 34.45 -15.64
C TRP A 195 3.80 35.78 -15.64
N SER A 196 3.80 36.47 -14.50
CA SER A 196 3.47 37.89 -14.42
C SER A 196 4.70 38.67 -13.97
N ASP A 197 4.77 39.96 -14.29
CA ASP A 197 5.64 40.84 -13.51
C ASP A 197 5.15 40.94 -12.06
N THR A 198 6.00 41.45 -11.17
CA THR A 198 5.69 41.63 -9.74
C THR A 198 4.64 42.72 -9.47
N HIS A 199 4.07 43.35 -10.51
CA HIS A 199 3.19 44.52 -10.42
C HIS A 199 1.79 44.27 -11.02
N ARG A 200 1.42 43.00 -11.30
CA ARG A 200 0.06 42.59 -11.75
C ARG A 200 -0.47 43.37 -12.96
N ARG A 201 0.37 43.70 -13.95
CA ARG A 201 -0.12 44.28 -15.20
C ARG A 201 -0.70 43.22 -16.14
N THR A 202 -1.98 42.92 -15.95
CA THR A 202 -2.84 42.50 -17.07
C THR A 202 -2.88 43.61 -18.12
N ASP A 203 -3.13 43.26 -19.38
CA ASP A 203 -3.44 44.25 -20.40
C ASP A 203 -4.84 44.89 -20.16
N PRO A 204 -5.25 45.91 -20.95
CA PRO A 204 -6.56 46.56 -20.79
C PRO A 204 -7.78 45.64 -21.00
N TYR A 205 -7.58 44.40 -21.46
CA TYR A 205 -8.61 43.39 -21.65
C TYR A 205 -8.55 42.28 -20.58
N GLY A 206 -7.67 42.41 -19.58
CA GLY A 206 -7.52 41.45 -18.47
C GLY A 206 -6.56 40.30 -18.74
N ASN A 207 -5.89 40.25 -19.89
CA ASN A 207 -5.03 39.11 -20.24
C ASN A 207 -3.62 39.23 -19.64
N VAL A 208 -3.07 38.10 -19.19
CA VAL A 208 -1.70 38.03 -18.64
C VAL A 208 -0.68 37.92 -19.79
N ARG A 209 0.35 38.79 -19.77
CA ARG A 209 1.38 38.83 -20.81
C ARG A 209 2.44 37.73 -20.67
N GLY A 210 2.12 36.56 -21.20
CA GLY A 210 3.10 35.53 -21.54
C GLY A 210 2.74 34.14 -21.01
N LEU A 211 2.03 33.38 -21.83
CA LEU A 211 1.97 31.92 -21.71
C LEU A 211 3.29 31.33 -22.20
N GLY A 212 4.04 30.71 -21.30
CA GLY A 212 5.14 29.82 -21.66
C GLY A 212 4.75 28.40 -21.33
N THR A 213 4.42 27.60 -22.35
CA THR A 213 4.22 26.17 -22.17
C THR A 213 5.48 25.54 -21.55
N ILE A 214 5.35 24.97 -20.35
CA ILE A 214 6.32 24.02 -19.81
C ILE A 214 5.73 22.64 -20.06
N GLN A 215 6.44 21.82 -20.82
CA GLN A 215 5.88 20.58 -21.35
C GLN A 215 5.81 19.45 -20.31
N ARG A 216 6.64 19.49 -19.24
CA ARG A 216 6.58 18.55 -18.11
C ARG A 216 7.44 19.03 -16.94
N MET A 217 6.96 18.81 -15.71
CA MET A 217 7.70 18.82 -14.46
C MET A 217 7.82 17.37 -13.96
N LYS A 218 8.98 16.95 -13.49
CA LYS A 218 9.22 15.61 -12.93
C LYS A 218 9.79 15.72 -11.52
N LEU A 219 9.18 15.00 -10.58
CA LEU A 219 9.62 14.88 -9.19
C LEU A 219 10.37 13.56 -9.02
N TRP A 220 11.62 13.65 -8.54
CA TRP A 220 12.51 12.50 -8.33
C TRP A 220 12.86 12.34 -6.86
N ARG A 221 12.92 11.09 -6.39
CA ARG A 221 13.54 10.73 -5.11
C ARG A 221 14.95 10.22 -5.34
N ASP A 222 15.89 10.62 -4.51
CA ASP A 222 17.21 9.98 -4.50
C ASP A 222 17.09 8.53 -3.98
N ARG A 223 17.71 7.54 -4.66
CA ARG A 223 17.59 6.13 -4.22
C ARG A 223 18.28 5.84 -2.89
N TYR A 224 19.20 6.71 -2.46
CA TYR A 224 20.09 6.50 -1.32
C TYR A 224 19.92 7.55 -0.23
N SER A 225 18.92 8.42 -0.34
CA SER A 225 18.60 9.44 0.67
C SER A 225 17.16 9.93 0.56
N THR A 226 16.61 10.54 1.60
CA THR A 226 15.26 11.14 1.62
C THR A 226 15.13 12.41 0.77
N ILE A 227 16.13 12.69 -0.08
CA ILE A 227 16.26 13.93 -0.82
C ILE A 227 15.38 13.91 -2.07
N HIS A 228 14.62 14.98 -2.24
CA HIS A 228 13.71 15.16 -3.37
C HIS A 228 14.29 16.18 -4.36
N TYR A 229 14.09 15.93 -5.66
CA TYR A 229 14.53 16.81 -6.74
C TYR A 229 13.39 17.09 -7.71
N ILE A 230 13.15 18.36 -8.01
CA ILE A 230 12.23 18.76 -9.07
C ILE A 230 13.04 19.12 -10.32
N SER A 231 12.67 18.53 -11.46
CA SER A 231 13.21 18.90 -12.76
C SER A 231 12.11 19.42 -13.68
N PHE A 232 12.36 20.50 -14.42
CA PHE A 232 11.41 21.05 -15.39
C PHE A 232 12.12 21.60 -16.63
N PHE A 233 11.42 21.58 -17.77
CA PHE A 233 11.94 22.09 -19.04
C PHE A 233 11.73 23.61 -19.16
N ALA A 234 12.80 24.39 -19.05
CA ALA A 234 12.74 25.85 -19.15
C ALA A 234 12.77 26.32 -20.62
N ASN A 235 11.58 26.59 -21.17
CA ASN A 235 11.36 26.85 -22.60
C ASN A 235 12.23 28.02 -23.15
N HIS A 236 12.35 29.15 -22.42
CA HIS A 236 13.14 30.32 -22.87
C HIS A 236 14.66 30.07 -23.09
N ARG A 237 15.20 28.94 -22.62
CA ARG A 237 16.59 28.52 -22.91
C ARG A 237 16.71 27.12 -23.51
N ARG A 238 15.60 26.40 -23.69
CA ARG A 238 15.53 24.97 -24.08
C ARG A 238 16.43 24.08 -23.22
N ARG A 239 16.32 24.19 -21.89
CA ARG A 239 17.12 23.39 -20.95
C ARG A 239 16.25 22.85 -19.84
N TRP A 240 16.38 21.55 -19.56
CA TRP A 240 16.04 21.02 -18.26
C TRP A 240 16.84 21.75 -17.18
N LYS A 241 16.15 22.14 -16.11
CA LYS A 241 16.76 22.59 -14.86
C LYS A 241 16.32 21.65 -13.75
N GLU A 242 17.24 21.34 -12.86
CA GLU A 242 17.01 20.49 -11.70
C GLU A 242 17.27 21.28 -10.42
N TYR A 243 16.44 21.02 -9.42
CA TYR A 243 16.37 21.77 -8.18
C TYR A 243 16.22 20.82 -6.99
N LEU A 244 16.98 21.10 -5.94
CA LEU A 244 16.99 20.34 -4.69
C LEU A 244 15.90 20.89 -3.76
N VAL A 245 14.98 20.02 -3.33
CA VAL A 245 13.87 20.34 -2.42
C VAL A 245 14.28 19.91 -1.01
N HIS A 246 14.22 20.86 -0.06
CA HIS A 246 14.68 20.64 1.33
C HIS A 246 13.58 20.67 2.39
N ASN A 247 12.51 21.45 2.16
CA ASN A 247 11.32 21.51 3.01
C ASN A 247 10.10 21.28 2.14
N PHE A 248 9.19 20.46 2.66
CA PHE A 248 7.83 20.27 2.18
C PHE A 248 6.95 20.70 3.36
N ASP A 249 6.63 21.99 3.44
CA ASP A 249 5.80 22.54 4.51
C ASP A 249 4.32 22.37 4.11
N GLU A 250 3.62 21.45 4.74
CA GLU A 250 2.24 21.07 4.37
C GLU A 250 1.15 21.97 4.96
N GLU A 251 1.45 22.79 5.98
CA GLU A 251 0.45 23.60 6.70
C GLU A 251 0.05 24.91 5.97
N PRO A 252 -1.20 25.05 5.50
CA PRO A 252 -1.74 26.34 5.06
C PRO A 252 -2.07 27.21 6.27
N ARG A 253 -1.28 28.26 6.50
CA ARG A 253 -1.54 29.28 7.53
C ARG A 253 -2.58 30.33 7.11
N ASP A 254 -3.80 29.90 6.77
CA ASP A 254 -5.06 30.62 7.10
C ASP A 254 -6.29 29.92 6.52
N ARG A 255 -7.46 30.19 7.12
CA ARG A 255 -8.73 29.49 6.85
C ARG A 255 -9.45 29.89 5.54
N ASP A 256 -8.91 30.83 4.76
CA ASP A 256 -9.62 31.47 3.62
C ASP A 256 -8.90 31.34 2.26
N ASP A 257 -7.70 30.73 2.19
CA ASP A 257 -6.97 30.58 0.92
C ASP A 257 -7.54 29.39 0.12
N ARG A 258 -8.60 29.63 -0.67
CA ARG A 258 -9.27 28.62 -1.55
C ARG A 258 -8.37 28.07 -2.68
N HIS A 259 -7.08 28.31 -2.62
CA HIS A 259 -6.08 27.87 -3.57
C HIS A 259 -4.96 27.20 -2.79
N ARG A 260 -4.90 25.85 -2.83
CA ARG A 260 -3.78 25.08 -2.26
C ARG A 260 -2.46 25.61 -2.84
N ARG A 261 -1.62 26.21 -2.00
CA ARG A 261 -0.31 26.77 -2.39
C ARG A 261 0.81 26.01 -1.69
N LEU A 262 1.57 25.25 -2.45
CA LEU A 262 2.76 24.57 -1.96
C LEU A 262 3.94 25.55 -1.90
N GLN A 263 4.54 25.78 -0.72
CA GLN A 263 5.70 26.67 -0.58
C GLN A 263 7.01 25.89 -0.63
N LEU A 264 7.62 25.79 -1.81
CA LEU A 264 8.86 25.06 -2.03
C LEU A 264 10.12 25.89 -1.70
N SER A 265 10.80 25.54 -0.62
CA SER A 265 12.13 26.09 -0.28
C SER A 265 13.24 25.34 -1.03
N VAL A 266 13.74 25.96 -2.10
CA VAL A 266 14.67 25.36 -3.06
C VAL A 266 16.08 25.94 -2.93
N ARG A 267 17.11 25.07 -2.90
CA ARG A 267 18.52 25.47 -3.07
C ARG A 267 19.04 25.04 -4.45
N GLY A 268 19.74 25.94 -5.12
CA GLY A 268 20.40 25.63 -6.39
C GLY A 268 21.64 24.76 -6.18
N ALA A 269 21.70 23.59 -6.81
CA ALA A 269 22.82 22.66 -6.70
C ALA A 269 24.05 23.14 -7.50
N SER A 270 24.85 24.06 -6.92
CA SER A 270 26.18 24.36 -7.43
C SER A 270 27.19 23.30 -6.96
N ARG A 271 27.86 22.63 -7.92
CA ARG A 271 28.93 21.62 -7.80
C ARG A 271 29.57 21.46 -6.41
N ARG A 272 29.61 20.20 -5.90
CA ARG A 272 30.50 19.81 -4.79
C ARG A 272 31.94 20.21 -5.11
N GLY A 273 32.56 20.96 -4.20
CA GLY A 273 33.98 21.30 -4.15
C GLY A 273 34.45 21.21 -2.69
N SER A 274 35.73 20.90 -2.46
CA SER A 274 36.29 20.50 -1.17
C SER A 274 36.22 21.56 -0.06
N ALA A 275 36.25 21.08 1.19
CA ALA A 275 36.04 21.86 2.41
C ALA A 275 37.24 22.71 2.84
N THR A 276 36.95 23.77 3.61
CA THR A 276 37.63 24.10 4.89
C THR A 276 36.78 25.12 5.67
N GLU A 277 36.86 25.06 6.99
CA GLU A 277 35.97 25.80 7.90
C GLU A 277 36.48 27.22 8.21
N ASN A 278 35.56 28.20 8.32
CA ASN A 278 35.31 28.85 9.62
C ASN A 278 34.19 29.91 9.63
N ASN A 279 33.30 29.73 10.61
CA ASN A 279 32.59 30.74 11.41
C ASN A 279 31.55 31.74 10.83
N SER A 280 30.57 32.02 11.68
CA SER A 280 29.46 33.00 11.57
C SER A 280 28.28 32.71 10.62
N SER A 281 27.08 32.81 11.20
CA SER A 281 25.77 32.63 10.59
C SER A 281 25.50 33.59 9.42
N ARG A 282 25.48 33.06 8.19
CA ARG A 282 24.83 33.70 7.04
C ARG A 282 24.14 32.68 6.15
N ASP A 283 22.83 32.55 6.33
CA ASP A 283 21.96 31.99 5.30
C ASP A 283 22.20 32.72 3.98
N ARG A 284 22.57 31.97 2.94
CA ARG A 284 22.67 32.48 1.58
C ARG A 284 21.27 32.69 1.02
N ARG A 285 20.66 33.82 1.39
CA ARG A 285 19.48 34.39 0.74
C ARG A 285 19.71 34.51 -0.77
N PHE A 286 18.60 34.44 -1.52
CA PHE A 286 18.54 34.85 -2.91
C PHE A 286 19.14 36.27 -3.05
N SER A 287 20.17 36.43 -3.88
CA SER A 287 20.94 37.66 -3.97
C SER A 287 21.29 37.99 -5.42
N ALA A 288 20.55 38.93 -5.99
CA ALA A 288 20.94 39.68 -7.17
C ALA A 288 20.80 41.18 -6.87
N SER A 289 21.74 41.73 -6.10
CA SER A 289 21.81 43.17 -5.87
C SER A 289 22.65 43.85 -6.96
N SER A 290 21.98 44.44 -7.95
CA SER A 290 22.43 45.71 -8.51
C SER A 290 21.41 46.76 -8.10
N ILE A 291 21.88 47.74 -7.33
CA ILE A 291 21.04 48.76 -6.69
C ILE A 291 21.04 50.00 -7.56
N PHE A 292 19.87 50.56 -7.84
CA PHE A 292 19.74 52.01 -8.01
C PHE A 292 18.83 52.57 -6.91
N ARG A 293 19.45 53.27 -5.95
CA ARG A 293 18.74 54.20 -5.06
C ARG A 293 18.50 55.51 -5.83
N PRO A 294 17.42 56.24 -5.52
CA PRO A 294 17.05 57.45 -6.24
C PRO A 294 17.78 58.68 -5.72
N ARG A 295 17.97 59.69 -6.58
CA ARG A 295 17.45 61.06 -6.34
C ARG A 295 17.54 61.98 -7.56
N GLN A 296 16.86 63.12 -7.45
CA GLN A 296 16.49 64.02 -8.54
C GLN A 296 17.67 64.85 -9.12
N ALA A 297 17.41 65.33 -10.33
CA ALA A 297 18.14 66.31 -11.15
C ALA A 297 18.98 67.40 -10.45
N SER A 298 20.15 67.71 -11.04
CA SER A 298 20.36 69.01 -11.73
C SER A 298 21.72 69.16 -12.45
N VAL A 299 21.67 69.59 -13.72
CA VAL A 299 22.58 70.56 -14.41
C VAL A 299 24.10 70.28 -14.55
N ALA A 300 24.48 69.99 -15.80
CA ALA A 300 25.63 70.42 -16.62
C ALA A 300 26.95 70.98 -16.02
N SER A 301 28.06 70.36 -16.41
CA SER A 301 29.15 70.96 -17.23
C SER A 301 30.12 69.87 -17.73
N GLY A 302 30.77 70.04 -18.89
CA GLY A 302 31.79 69.11 -19.42
C GLY A 302 33.21 69.68 -19.31
N PRO A 303 34.15 69.33 -20.20
CA PRO A 303 34.42 68.01 -20.80
C PRO A 303 35.92 67.63 -20.78
N GLN A 304 36.29 66.35 -20.95
CA GLN A 304 37.43 65.89 -21.80
C GLN A 304 37.61 64.35 -21.82
N SER A 305 37.81 63.83 -23.04
CA SER A 305 38.73 62.74 -23.51
C SER A 305 39.38 61.78 -22.49
N SER A 306 39.64 60.48 -22.74
CA SER A 306 39.61 59.60 -23.94
C SER A 306 39.92 58.14 -23.49
N ALA A 307 39.77 57.03 -24.23
CA ALA A 307 39.15 56.70 -25.53
C ALA A 307 38.95 55.15 -25.62
N ALA A 308 38.35 54.68 -26.73
CA ALA A 308 38.44 53.31 -27.30
C ALA A 308 38.07 52.08 -26.43
N SER A 309 36.82 51.62 -26.53
CA SER A 309 36.47 50.48 -27.42
C SER A 309 35.00 50.07 -27.22
N SER A 310 34.30 49.74 -28.32
CA SER A 310 32.84 49.54 -28.28
C SER A 310 32.33 48.49 -29.27
N SER A 311 31.74 47.42 -28.75
CA SER A 311 30.68 46.63 -29.39
C SER A 311 29.98 45.82 -28.28
N SER A 312 28.89 46.36 -27.74
CA SER A 312 27.50 46.16 -28.19
C SER A 312 26.84 44.95 -27.53
N SER A 313 25.99 45.23 -26.56
CA SER A 313 25.17 44.30 -25.79
C SER A 313 24.19 43.47 -26.63
N SER A 314 23.96 42.23 -26.22
CA SER A 314 22.63 41.62 -26.34
C SER A 314 22.04 41.42 -24.93
N SER A 315 20.94 42.11 -24.67
CA SER A 315 20.21 42.09 -23.39
C SER A 315 19.42 40.79 -23.26
N GLN A 316 19.96 39.81 -22.51
CA GLN A 316 19.14 38.67 -22.09
C GLN A 316 18.18 39.10 -20.98
N SER A 317 16.89 39.18 -21.32
CA SER A 317 15.79 39.34 -20.37
C SER A 317 15.76 38.14 -19.41
N GLN A 318 16.34 38.35 -18.23
CA GLN A 318 16.46 37.32 -17.20
C GLN A 318 15.17 37.28 -16.38
N LEU A 319 14.33 36.26 -16.63
CA LEU A 319 13.08 36.01 -15.90
C LEU A 319 13.35 35.86 -14.38
N ASP A 320 12.96 36.89 -13.61
CA ASP A 320 13.06 36.98 -12.15
C ASP A 320 11.85 36.29 -11.49
N ILE A 321 11.87 34.95 -11.42
CA ILE A 321 10.82 34.17 -10.78
C ILE A 321 11.03 34.19 -9.26
N ARG A 322 10.24 34.99 -8.55
CA ARG A 322 10.31 35.10 -7.07
C ARG A 322 9.46 34.08 -6.32
N TYR A 323 8.43 33.54 -6.98
CA TYR A 323 7.52 32.52 -6.43
C TYR A 323 7.13 31.57 -7.55
N LEU A 324 7.15 30.27 -7.28
CA LEU A 324 6.52 29.25 -8.13
C LEU A 324 5.22 28.82 -7.45
N GLY A 325 4.10 29.39 -7.87
CA GLY A 325 2.78 28.91 -7.45
C GLY A 325 2.37 27.72 -8.31
N ILE A 326 2.29 26.54 -7.71
CA ILE A 326 1.76 25.34 -8.38
C ILE A 326 0.29 25.24 -8.00
N GLN A 327 -0.60 25.48 -8.98
CA GLN A 327 -2.04 25.29 -8.82
C GLN A 327 -2.44 23.96 -9.43
N PHE A 328 -2.90 23.02 -8.60
CA PHE A 328 -3.43 21.75 -9.06
C PHE A 328 -4.86 21.96 -9.58
N THR A 329 -5.06 21.86 -10.88
CA THR A 329 -6.39 21.85 -11.52
C THR A 329 -6.74 20.43 -11.96
N ARG A 330 -7.78 19.84 -11.35
CA ARG A 330 -8.36 18.58 -11.83
C ARG A 330 -8.98 18.83 -13.19
N ASN A 331 -8.44 18.19 -14.23
CA ASN A 331 -8.84 18.48 -15.61
C ASN A 331 -10.06 17.63 -16.01
N GLU A 332 -11.25 18.01 -15.55
CA GLU A 332 -12.50 17.29 -15.79
C GLU A 332 -13.02 17.43 -17.25
N ARG A 333 -12.32 18.18 -18.10
CA ARG A 333 -12.64 18.35 -19.53
C ARG A 333 -12.10 17.23 -20.42
N ALA A 334 -12.55 16.01 -20.15
CA ALA A 334 -12.46 14.89 -21.10
C ALA A 334 -13.75 14.03 -21.17
N GLN A 335 -14.75 14.28 -20.31
CA GLN A 335 -16.04 13.59 -20.34
C GLN A 335 -17.19 14.57 -20.05
N GLN A 336 -17.66 15.24 -21.10
CA GLN A 336 -18.99 15.86 -21.11
C GLN A 336 -19.53 15.84 -22.54
N GLY A 337 -20.18 14.73 -22.88
CA GLY A 337 -21.33 14.78 -23.77
C GLY A 337 -22.45 15.55 -23.05
N SER A 338 -23.24 16.29 -23.80
CA SER A 338 -24.28 17.17 -23.30
C SER A 338 -25.40 16.46 -22.54
N GLU A 339 -25.79 16.99 -21.38
CA GLU A 339 -27.20 17.23 -21.03
C GLU A 339 -27.28 18.21 -19.85
N GLU A 340 -28.06 19.28 -19.99
CA GLU A 340 -28.31 20.26 -18.91
C GLU A 340 -29.51 19.79 -18.07
N CYS A 341 -29.32 19.69 -16.75
CA CYS A 341 -30.43 19.56 -15.81
C CYS A 341 -30.35 20.69 -14.77
N THR A 342 -31.40 21.52 -14.72
CA THR A 342 -31.48 22.69 -13.83
C THR A 342 -32.05 22.30 -12.48
N VAL A 343 -31.20 22.29 -11.44
CA VAL A 343 -31.65 22.09 -10.05
C VAL A 343 -31.71 23.42 -9.31
N SER A 344 -32.91 23.78 -8.85
CA SER A 344 -33.14 24.96 -8.01
C SER A 344 -32.60 24.75 -6.60
N SER A 345 -31.74 25.66 -6.13
CA SER A 345 -31.18 25.63 -4.78
C SER A 345 -32.10 26.27 -3.74
N SER A 346 -32.63 25.45 -2.84
CA SER A 346 -33.21 25.88 -1.56
C SER A 346 -32.61 25.02 -0.44
N SER A 347 -31.70 25.60 0.34
CA SER A 347 -31.10 24.93 1.49
C SER A 347 -32.12 24.84 2.63
N PRO A 348 -32.30 23.67 3.27
CA PRO A 348 -33.22 23.54 4.39
C PRO A 348 -32.74 24.32 5.62
N SER A 349 -33.69 24.70 6.46
CA SER A 349 -33.46 25.51 7.65
C SER A 349 -32.93 24.68 8.83
N ARG A 350 -32.30 25.36 9.79
CA ARG A 350 -31.72 24.74 11.01
C ARG A 350 -32.76 24.01 11.89
N ALA A 351 -34.06 24.18 11.64
CA ALA A 351 -35.13 23.45 12.33
C ALA A 351 -35.39 22.06 11.70
N GLU A 352 -35.19 21.90 10.39
CA GLU A 352 -35.44 20.62 9.70
C GLU A 352 -34.34 19.59 10.02
N LEU A 353 -33.10 20.05 10.14
CA LEU A 353 -31.95 19.27 10.67
C LEU A 353 -32.17 18.75 12.10
N SER A 354 -33.12 19.31 12.86
CA SER A 354 -33.46 18.85 14.22
C SER A 354 -34.49 17.71 14.23
N ASN A 355 -35.23 17.48 13.14
CA ASN A 355 -36.26 16.43 13.07
C ASN A 355 -35.69 15.12 12.49
N THR A 356 -34.69 15.17 11.62
CA THR A 356 -34.07 13.97 11.03
C THR A 356 -33.23 13.18 12.02
N ALA A 357 -32.73 13.81 13.09
CA ALA A 357 -31.93 13.16 14.13
C ALA A 357 -32.74 12.14 14.97
N ASN A 358 -34.06 12.29 15.07
CA ASN A 358 -34.94 11.47 15.92
C ASN A 358 -35.72 10.37 15.16
N MET A 359 -35.47 10.18 13.86
CA MET A 359 -36.13 9.14 13.07
C MET A 359 -35.36 7.83 13.12
N ALA A 360 -36.07 6.70 13.10
CA ALA A 360 -35.47 5.39 12.90
C ALA A 360 -34.77 5.33 11.52
N LYS A 361 -33.59 4.71 11.45
CA LYS A 361 -32.81 4.58 10.21
C LYS A 361 -32.61 3.12 9.85
N ILE A 362 -32.59 2.85 8.53
CA ILE A 362 -32.19 1.57 7.98
C ILE A 362 -30.67 1.53 7.85
N ILE A 363 -30.07 0.47 8.40
CA ILE A 363 -28.63 0.24 8.46
C ILE A 363 -28.30 -1.02 7.67
N LEU A 364 -27.46 -0.89 6.64
CA LEU A 364 -26.85 -2.02 5.95
C LEU A 364 -25.48 -2.33 6.54
N SER A 365 -25.29 -3.51 7.14
CA SER A 365 -23.97 -3.98 7.56
C SER A 365 -23.37 -4.91 6.53
N VAL A 366 -22.31 -4.45 5.86
CA VAL A 366 -21.69 -5.09 4.70
C VAL A 366 -20.37 -5.76 5.08
N ASN A 367 -20.30 -7.08 4.89
CA ASN A 367 -19.10 -7.89 5.15
C ASN A 367 -18.62 -8.53 3.82
N ALA A 368 -17.41 -8.14 3.40
CA ALA A 368 -16.81 -8.56 2.15
C ALA A 368 -15.68 -9.57 2.39
N GLY A 369 -15.96 -10.86 2.15
CA GLY A 369 -14.97 -11.91 2.14
C GLY A 369 -14.26 -12.02 0.78
N SER A 370 -13.16 -12.77 0.72
CA SER A 370 -12.48 -13.02 -0.55
C SER A 370 -13.34 -13.82 -1.55
N SER A 371 -14.29 -14.63 -1.07
CA SER A 371 -15.11 -15.55 -1.88
C SER A 371 -16.62 -15.32 -1.77
N SER A 372 -17.05 -14.27 -1.05
CA SER A 372 -18.45 -14.02 -0.70
C SER A 372 -18.67 -12.58 -0.24
N VAL A 373 -19.90 -12.08 -0.40
CA VAL A 373 -20.37 -10.81 0.17
C VAL A 373 -21.68 -11.07 0.90
N LYS A 374 -21.83 -10.50 2.10
CA LYS A 374 -23.04 -10.60 2.92
C LYS A 374 -23.48 -9.21 3.36
N ILE A 375 -24.78 -8.93 3.26
CA ILE A 375 -25.44 -7.73 3.77
C ILE A 375 -26.50 -8.19 4.79
N SER A 376 -26.41 -7.68 6.01
CA SER A 376 -27.49 -7.80 7.01
C SER A 376 -28.15 -6.44 7.18
N VAL A 377 -29.49 -6.42 7.11
CA VAL A 377 -30.33 -5.21 7.17
C VAL A 377 -30.89 -5.08 8.57
N TYR A 378 -30.73 -3.90 9.18
CA TYR A 378 -31.29 -3.58 10.48
C TYR A 378 -32.10 -2.28 10.42
N THR A 379 -33.09 -2.16 11.31
CA THR A 379 -33.66 -0.87 11.70
C THR A 379 -33.22 -0.53 13.13
N ALA A 380 -32.97 0.73 13.40
CA ALA A 380 -32.62 1.21 14.75
C ALA A 380 -33.17 2.62 14.99
N GLU A 381 -33.39 2.96 16.26
CA GLU A 381 -33.50 4.34 16.75
C GLU A 381 -32.16 4.73 17.41
N PRO A 382 -31.80 6.04 17.46
CA PRO A 382 -30.54 6.46 18.06
C PRO A 382 -30.44 6.03 19.53
N GLY A 383 -29.32 5.38 19.89
CA GLY A 383 -29.07 4.83 21.22
C GLY A 383 -29.85 3.56 21.57
N GLN A 384 -30.57 2.94 20.63
CA GLN A 384 -31.25 1.66 20.82
C GLN A 384 -30.54 0.51 20.10
N ALA A 385 -30.77 -0.72 20.56
CA ALA A 385 -30.24 -1.92 19.93
C ALA A 385 -30.90 -2.13 18.55
N PRO A 386 -30.14 -2.38 17.46
CA PRO A 386 -30.72 -2.63 16.15
C PRO A 386 -31.57 -3.90 16.11
N VAL A 387 -32.65 -3.88 15.33
CA VAL A 387 -33.49 -5.04 15.04
C VAL A 387 -33.21 -5.51 13.62
N GLN A 388 -32.82 -6.77 13.45
CA GLN A 388 -32.54 -7.33 12.13
C GLN A 388 -33.85 -7.56 11.35
N LEU A 389 -33.94 -7.00 10.16
CA LEU A 389 -35.08 -7.17 9.24
C LEU A 389 -34.82 -8.27 8.22
N ALA A 390 -33.60 -8.31 7.68
CA ALA A 390 -33.26 -9.19 6.57
C ALA A 390 -31.76 -9.53 6.52
N GLU A 391 -31.42 -10.54 5.74
CA GLU A 391 -30.06 -10.97 5.44
C GLU A 391 -29.98 -11.53 4.02
N THR A 392 -29.01 -11.03 3.25
CA THR A 392 -28.75 -11.49 1.88
C THR A 392 -27.26 -11.74 1.68
N SER A 393 -26.90 -12.77 0.92
CA SER A 393 -25.50 -13.08 0.63
C SER A 393 -25.29 -13.76 -0.72
N ILE A 394 -24.16 -13.43 -1.35
CA ILE A 394 -23.62 -14.14 -2.51
C ILE A 394 -22.35 -14.87 -2.07
N SER A 395 -22.29 -16.16 -2.38
CA SER A 395 -21.13 -17.03 -2.17
C SER A 395 -20.64 -17.63 -3.49
N GLY A 396 -19.39 -18.10 -3.53
CA GLY A 396 -18.83 -18.79 -4.71
C GLY A 396 -18.04 -17.90 -5.67
N LEU A 397 -17.77 -16.63 -5.32
CA LEU A 397 -17.09 -15.67 -6.20
C LEU A 397 -15.72 -16.14 -6.72
N THR A 398 -14.99 -16.93 -5.92
CA THR A 398 -13.69 -17.52 -6.31
C THR A 398 -13.76 -19.01 -6.60
N ALA A 399 -14.96 -19.60 -6.59
CA ALA A 399 -15.22 -21.01 -6.84
C ALA A 399 -16.65 -21.17 -7.39
N PRO A 400 -16.88 -20.83 -8.69
CA PRO A 400 -18.21 -20.83 -9.28
C PRO A 400 -18.88 -22.22 -9.25
N PRO A 401 -20.23 -22.30 -9.31
CA PRO A 401 -21.18 -21.21 -9.55
C PRO A 401 -21.37 -20.26 -8.34
N CYS A 402 -21.64 -18.99 -8.63
CA CYS A 402 -22.07 -18.03 -7.62
C CYS A 402 -23.50 -18.37 -7.17
N THR A 403 -23.76 -18.33 -5.86
CA THR A 403 -25.08 -18.67 -5.27
C THR A 403 -25.57 -17.54 -4.39
N LEU A 404 -26.86 -17.20 -4.52
CA LEU A 404 -27.60 -16.21 -3.73
C LEU A 404 -28.43 -16.93 -2.65
N SER A 405 -28.35 -16.43 -1.42
CA SER A 405 -29.22 -16.80 -0.31
C SER A 405 -29.81 -15.53 0.32
N TYR A 406 -31.13 -15.53 0.56
CA TYR A 406 -31.89 -14.40 1.08
C TYR A 406 -32.93 -14.85 2.11
N SER A 407 -32.99 -14.16 3.24
CA SER A 407 -33.96 -14.37 4.32
C SER A 407 -34.47 -13.04 4.88
N ARG A 408 -35.75 -13.01 5.25
CA ARG A 408 -36.45 -11.88 5.88
C ARG A 408 -37.02 -12.35 7.22
N GLY A 409 -36.54 -11.78 8.32
CA GLY A 409 -36.71 -12.37 9.66
C GLY A 409 -36.34 -13.86 9.69
N ASP A 410 -37.17 -14.68 10.34
CA ASP A 410 -37.03 -16.15 10.39
C ASP A 410 -37.35 -16.86 9.05
N GLN A 411 -37.84 -16.15 8.01
CA GLN A 411 -38.26 -16.75 6.74
C GLN A 411 -37.12 -16.77 5.71
N VAL A 412 -36.70 -17.97 5.30
CA VAL A 412 -35.80 -18.16 4.15
C VAL A 412 -36.60 -18.08 2.85
N LEU A 413 -36.30 -17.08 2.02
CA LEU A 413 -36.99 -16.79 0.77
C LEU A 413 -36.24 -17.34 -0.44
N VAL A 414 -34.90 -17.24 -0.43
CA VAL A 414 -34.02 -17.82 -1.43
C VAL A 414 -32.91 -18.58 -0.71
N LYS A 415 -32.60 -19.80 -1.17
CA LYS A 415 -31.50 -20.60 -0.61
C LYS A 415 -30.64 -21.16 -1.72
N ASP A 416 -29.37 -20.78 -1.71
CA ASP A 416 -28.28 -21.27 -2.55
C ASP A 416 -28.64 -21.28 -4.06
N ARG A 417 -29.44 -20.31 -4.51
CA ARG A 417 -29.88 -20.18 -5.91
C ARG A 417 -28.71 -19.71 -6.76
N THR A 418 -28.35 -20.47 -7.80
CA THR A 418 -27.35 -20.03 -8.79
C THR A 418 -27.72 -18.65 -9.34
N VAL A 419 -26.74 -17.74 -9.36
CA VAL A 419 -26.86 -16.43 -10.02
C VAL A 419 -26.53 -16.61 -11.49
N GLU A 420 -27.49 -16.31 -12.36
CA GLU A 420 -27.32 -16.39 -13.83
C GLU A 420 -26.57 -15.18 -14.40
N GLU A 421 -26.58 -14.06 -13.67
CA GLU A 421 -25.85 -12.84 -14.01
C GLU A 421 -24.34 -13.00 -13.84
N LYS A 422 -23.57 -12.25 -14.64
CA LYS A 422 -22.11 -12.30 -14.66
C LYS A 422 -21.51 -11.53 -13.48
N VAL A 423 -21.46 -12.17 -12.31
CA VAL A 423 -20.86 -11.61 -11.08
C VAL A 423 -19.37 -11.96 -11.03
N GLU A 424 -18.49 -11.00 -11.38
CA GLU A 424 -17.03 -11.21 -11.42
C GLU A 424 -16.31 -10.66 -10.19
N THR A 425 -16.85 -9.63 -9.53
CA THR A 425 -16.23 -8.98 -8.37
C THR A 425 -17.15 -8.95 -7.15
N GLN A 426 -16.56 -8.71 -5.97
CA GLN A 426 -17.33 -8.43 -4.75
C GLN A 426 -18.20 -7.16 -4.89
N ALA A 427 -17.78 -6.19 -5.72
CA ALA A 427 -18.60 -5.03 -6.03
C ALA A 427 -19.83 -5.44 -6.85
N ASP A 428 -19.71 -6.37 -7.80
CA ASP A 428 -20.85 -6.89 -8.57
C ASP A 428 -21.82 -7.66 -7.69
N ALA A 429 -21.29 -8.48 -6.78
CA ALA A 429 -22.10 -9.17 -5.78
C ALA A 429 -22.89 -8.18 -4.92
N PHE A 430 -22.26 -7.10 -4.43
CA PHE A 430 -22.97 -6.05 -3.69
C PHE A 430 -24.14 -5.46 -4.49
N GLY A 431 -23.95 -5.18 -5.79
CA GLY A 431 -25.02 -4.65 -6.65
C GLY A 431 -26.24 -5.57 -6.75
N VAL A 432 -26.02 -6.87 -6.98
CA VAL A 432 -27.09 -7.87 -7.03
C VAL A 432 -27.79 -8.02 -5.68
N LEU A 433 -27.03 -7.96 -4.57
CA LEU A 433 -27.59 -8.02 -3.22
C LEU A 433 -28.44 -6.80 -2.88
N LEU A 434 -27.98 -5.59 -3.21
CA LEU A 434 -28.74 -4.35 -3.03
C LEU A 434 -30.02 -4.37 -3.87
N GLN A 435 -29.95 -4.83 -5.13
CA GLN A 435 -31.12 -4.95 -6.00
C GLN A 435 -32.13 -5.97 -5.42
N THR A 436 -31.66 -7.10 -4.90
CA THR A 436 -32.50 -8.12 -4.23
C THR A 436 -33.25 -7.55 -3.02
N LEU A 437 -32.66 -6.59 -2.29
CA LEU A 437 -33.31 -5.94 -1.15
C LEU A 437 -34.35 -4.90 -1.57
N VAL A 438 -34.07 -4.12 -2.62
CA VAL A 438 -34.98 -3.08 -3.13
C VAL A 438 -36.18 -3.67 -3.91
N ASP A 439 -36.00 -4.83 -4.54
CA ASP A 439 -37.07 -5.51 -5.28
C ASP A 439 -38.04 -6.32 -4.38
N ASP A 440 -37.74 -6.47 -3.08
CA ASP A 440 -38.61 -7.17 -2.13
C ASP A 440 -39.72 -6.26 -1.59
N SER A 441 -40.86 -6.20 -2.30
CA SER A 441 -42.01 -5.37 -1.94
C SER A 441 -42.61 -5.64 -0.55
N ASP A 442 -42.30 -6.78 0.07
CA ASP A 442 -42.76 -7.11 1.43
C ASP A 442 -41.79 -6.58 2.51
N LEU A 443 -40.57 -6.16 2.15
CA LEU A 443 -39.62 -5.46 3.03
C LEU A 443 -39.98 -3.97 3.03
N GLY A 444 -41.12 -3.63 3.63
CA GLY A 444 -41.75 -2.30 3.54
C GLY A 444 -40.91 -1.13 4.05
N GLU A 445 -39.83 -1.41 4.79
CA GLU A 445 -38.82 -0.44 5.22
C GLU A 445 -37.84 0.00 4.12
N ILE A 446 -37.72 -0.74 3.00
CA ILE A 446 -36.88 -0.41 1.85
C ILE A 446 -37.76 -0.41 0.59
N SER A 447 -38.33 0.75 0.27
CA SER A 447 -39.07 0.96 -0.99
C SER A 447 -38.18 1.46 -2.13
N SER A 448 -37.03 2.04 -1.77
CA SER A 448 -36.09 2.69 -2.67
C SER A 448 -34.67 2.66 -2.08
N LYS A 449 -33.68 3.02 -2.90
CA LYS A 449 -32.28 3.18 -2.46
C LYS A 449 -32.08 4.33 -1.47
N ASP A 450 -32.98 5.32 -1.46
CA ASP A 450 -32.88 6.50 -0.60
C ASP A 450 -33.40 6.26 0.83
N ASP A 451 -34.11 5.15 1.08
CA ASP A 451 -34.57 4.74 2.42
C ASP A 451 -33.41 4.22 3.31
N ILE A 452 -32.25 3.91 2.70
CA ILE A 452 -31.05 3.41 3.39
C ILE A 452 -30.29 4.59 4.00
N GLY A 453 -30.41 4.75 5.33
CA GLY A 453 -29.79 5.86 6.06
C GLY A 453 -28.30 5.67 6.33
N ILE A 454 -27.86 4.44 6.66
CA ILE A 454 -26.46 4.15 7.04
C ILE A 454 -25.98 2.87 6.34
N VAL A 455 -24.73 2.86 5.88
CA VAL A 455 -24.02 1.66 5.41
C VAL A 455 -22.75 1.48 6.22
N CYS A 456 -22.75 0.51 7.14
CA CYS A 456 -21.59 0.16 7.95
C CYS A 456 -20.75 -0.90 7.19
N HIS A 457 -19.50 -0.58 6.89
CA HIS A 457 -18.56 -1.39 6.09
C HIS A 457 -17.51 -2.03 6.97
N ARG A 458 -17.32 -3.36 6.84
CA ARG A 458 -16.21 -4.03 7.53
C ARG A 458 -14.89 -3.79 6.79
N ILE A 459 -13.99 -3.06 7.44
CA ILE A 459 -12.61 -2.85 7.02
C ILE A 459 -11.71 -3.69 7.94
N VAL A 460 -10.75 -4.42 7.37
CA VAL A 460 -9.90 -5.32 8.19
C VAL A 460 -8.86 -4.52 8.96
N HIS A 461 -8.11 -3.65 8.28
CA HIS A 461 -7.04 -2.87 8.90
C HIS A 461 -7.44 -1.39 8.99
N GLY A 462 -7.65 -0.88 10.20
CA GLY A 462 -7.95 0.53 10.46
C GLY A 462 -6.73 1.41 10.75
N GLY A 463 -5.54 0.80 10.84
CA GLY A 463 -4.33 1.55 11.20
C GLY A 463 -4.46 2.11 12.62
N ASP A 464 -4.35 3.42 12.74
CA ASP A 464 -4.45 4.11 14.03
C ASP A 464 -5.89 4.54 14.39
N TYR A 465 -6.90 4.21 13.58
CA TYR A 465 -8.30 4.39 13.96
C TYR A 465 -8.70 3.45 15.10
N THR A 466 -9.16 4.05 16.20
CA THR A 466 -9.57 3.37 17.44
C THR A 466 -11.09 3.29 17.63
N LYS A 467 -11.86 4.00 16.80
CA LYS A 467 -13.33 3.94 16.71
C LYS A 467 -13.77 3.93 15.23
N PRO A 468 -15.01 3.50 14.90
CA PRO A 468 -15.52 3.60 13.54
C PRO A 468 -15.48 5.05 13.01
N GLN A 469 -15.33 5.22 11.70
CA GLN A 469 -15.24 6.54 11.07
C GLN A 469 -16.30 6.72 9.98
N LEU A 470 -16.90 7.91 9.90
CA LEU A 470 -17.66 8.31 8.72
C LEU A 470 -16.71 8.45 7.52
N ILE A 471 -17.05 7.82 6.39
CA ILE A 471 -16.22 7.79 5.19
C ILE A 471 -16.39 9.10 4.41
N SER A 472 -15.58 10.10 4.77
CA SER A 472 -15.30 11.29 3.96
C SER A 472 -14.23 11.02 2.91
N ASP A 473 -14.01 11.94 1.96
CA ASP A 473 -12.87 11.88 1.01
C ASP A 473 -11.52 11.72 1.73
N GLU A 474 -11.33 12.44 2.84
CA GLU A 474 -10.12 12.37 3.68
C GLU A 474 -9.95 11.00 4.35
N THR A 475 -11.04 10.47 4.94
CA THR A 475 -11.04 9.13 5.52
C THR A 475 -10.77 8.08 4.46
N TYR A 476 -11.43 8.19 3.29
CA TYR A 476 -11.26 7.27 2.18
C TYR A 476 -9.82 7.23 1.69
N HIS A 477 -9.19 8.39 1.46
CA HIS A 477 -7.77 8.46 1.07
C HIS A 477 -6.83 7.93 2.16
N HIS A 478 -7.11 8.16 3.45
CA HIS A 478 -6.32 7.54 4.51
C HIS A 478 -6.45 6.01 4.52
N LEU A 479 -7.64 5.47 4.20
CA LEU A 479 -7.84 4.03 4.05
C LEU A 479 -7.12 3.45 2.83
N GLU A 480 -6.95 4.24 1.75
CA GLU A 480 -6.08 3.89 0.62
C GLU A 480 -4.60 3.87 1.02
N GLU A 481 -4.11 4.86 1.80
CA GLU A 481 -2.73 4.88 2.31
C GLU A 481 -2.39 3.67 3.18
N ILE A 482 -3.28 3.27 4.10
CA ILE A 482 -3.04 2.10 4.96
C ILE A 482 -3.32 0.77 4.28
N ASN A 483 -3.80 0.75 3.03
CA ASN A 483 -3.97 -0.48 2.27
C ASN A 483 -2.63 -1.21 2.10
N ASP A 484 -1.50 -0.49 2.02
CA ASP A 484 -0.16 -1.06 1.96
C ASP A 484 0.23 -1.89 3.21
N LEU A 485 -0.44 -1.69 4.36
CA LEU A 485 -0.23 -2.52 5.56
C LEU A 485 -0.94 -3.88 5.48
N ALA A 486 -2.01 -3.99 4.69
CA ALA A 486 -2.84 -5.19 4.58
C ALA A 486 -3.51 -5.32 3.20
N PRO A 487 -2.75 -5.35 2.08
CA PRO A 487 -3.28 -5.21 0.73
C PRO A 487 -4.27 -6.32 0.37
N LEU A 488 -3.98 -7.56 0.79
CA LEU A 488 -4.83 -8.75 0.63
C LEU A 488 -6.21 -8.67 1.35
N HIS A 489 -6.47 -7.62 2.13
CA HIS A 489 -7.62 -7.52 3.00
C HIS A 489 -8.44 -6.23 2.81
N ASN A 490 -7.80 -5.05 2.71
CA ASN A 490 -8.53 -3.78 2.61
C ASN A 490 -9.06 -3.47 1.20
N ALA A 491 -8.29 -3.81 0.14
CA ALA A 491 -8.61 -3.44 -1.24
C ALA A 491 -10.01 -3.91 -1.71
N THR A 492 -10.46 -5.08 -1.25
CA THR A 492 -11.80 -5.61 -1.57
C THR A 492 -12.91 -4.77 -0.93
N SER A 493 -12.79 -4.41 0.35
CA SER A 493 -13.80 -3.59 1.03
C SER A 493 -13.85 -2.17 0.44
N LEU A 494 -12.71 -1.56 0.10
CA LEU A 494 -12.68 -0.21 -0.49
C LEU A 494 -13.38 -0.14 -1.85
N ARG A 495 -13.32 -1.19 -2.67
CA ARG A 495 -14.08 -1.26 -3.94
C ARG A 495 -15.60 -1.32 -3.73
N ILE A 496 -16.06 -1.94 -2.63
CA ILE A 496 -17.49 -1.91 -2.25
C ILE A 496 -17.88 -0.54 -1.69
N VAL A 497 -17.06 0.08 -0.84
CA VAL A 497 -17.26 1.47 -0.36
C VAL A 497 -17.46 2.42 -1.55
N GLN A 498 -16.56 2.39 -2.53
CA GLN A 498 -16.69 3.19 -3.76
C GLN A 498 -18.00 2.93 -4.52
N ARG A 499 -18.49 1.68 -4.55
CA ARG A 499 -19.77 1.35 -5.19
C ARG A 499 -20.96 1.87 -4.40
N CYS A 500 -20.92 1.75 -3.06
CA CYS A 500 -21.97 2.25 -2.18
C CYS A 500 -22.10 3.78 -2.26
N ILE A 501 -20.99 4.52 -2.26
CA ILE A 501 -20.99 5.99 -2.43
C ILE A 501 -21.64 6.40 -3.77
N ARG A 502 -21.53 5.59 -4.83
CA ARG A 502 -22.18 5.86 -6.12
C ARG A 502 -23.64 5.44 -6.20
N GLU A 503 -24.01 4.31 -5.59
CA GLU A 503 -25.37 3.75 -5.69
C GLU A 503 -26.31 4.20 -4.57
N LEU A 504 -25.78 4.64 -3.43
CA LEU A 504 -26.50 5.07 -2.23
C LEU A 504 -26.02 6.48 -1.80
N PRO A 505 -26.19 7.52 -2.64
CA PRO A 505 -25.62 8.85 -2.39
C PRO A 505 -26.24 9.58 -1.19
N ALA A 506 -27.43 9.15 -0.73
CA ALA A 506 -28.08 9.67 0.47
C ALA A 506 -27.54 9.04 1.78
N ALA A 507 -26.85 7.90 1.71
CA ALA A 507 -26.50 7.09 2.87
C ALA A 507 -25.18 7.51 3.53
N HIS A 508 -25.17 7.59 4.86
CA HIS A 508 -23.94 7.75 5.64
C HIS A 508 -23.11 6.45 5.57
N ASN A 509 -21.97 6.50 4.89
CA ASN A 509 -21.07 5.35 4.78
C ASN A 509 -20.10 5.37 5.97
N VAL A 510 -20.03 4.30 6.77
CA VAL A 510 -19.23 4.21 8.00
C VAL A 510 -18.25 3.04 7.89
N ALA A 511 -16.96 3.27 8.13
CA ALA A 511 -15.94 2.23 8.23
C ALA A 511 -15.85 1.70 9.67
N CYS A 512 -16.07 0.40 9.85
CA CYS A 512 -15.89 -0.33 11.12
C CYS A 512 -14.66 -1.23 11.02
N PHE A 513 -13.73 -1.14 11.97
CA PHE A 513 -12.41 -1.77 11.83
C PHE A 513 -12.23 -3.00 12.73
N ASP A 514 -11.81 -4.12 12.14
CA ASP A 514 -11.42 -5.32 12.91
C ASP A 514 -10.26 -5.03 13.90
N SER A 515 -9.46 -3.99 13.68
CA SER A 515 -8.37 -3.58 14.58
C SER A 515 -8.80 -2.68 15.74
N GLN A 516 -10.01 -2.09 15.73
CA GLN A 516 -10.36 -1.02 16.69
C GLN A 516 -10.42 -1.50 18.15
N PHE A 517 -10.98 -2.69 18.39
CA PHE A 517 -11.07 -3.29 19.74
C PHE A 517 -9.69 -3.55 20.37
N HIS A 518 -8.66 -3.65 19.54
CA HIS A 518 -7.29 -3.94 19.95
C HIS A 518 -6.44 -2.66 20.17
N ALA A 519 -7.03 -1.47 20.03
CA ALA A 519 -6.36 -0.20 20.32
C ALA A 519 -5.86 -0.07 21.77
N THR A 520 -6.49 -0.82 22.71
CA THR A 520 -6.15 -0.86 24.13
C THR A 520 -4.92 -1.71 24.47
N ILE A 521 -4.35 -2.44 23.51
CA ILE A 521 -3.19 -3.31 23.75
C ILE A 521 -2.00 -2.46 24.25
N PRO A 522 -1.41 -2.79 25.42
CA PRO A 522 -0.27 -2.07 25.99
C PRO A 522 0.93 -1.99 25.05
N GLU A 523 1.70 -0.91 25.15
CA GLU A 523 2.86 -0.65 24.30
C GLU A 523 3.86 -1.83 24.27
N HIS A 524 4.21 -2.38 25.43
CA HIS A 524 5.13 -3.52 25.54
C HIS A 524 4.61 -4.84 24.93
N ILE A 525 3.32 -4.93 24.60
CA ILE A 525 2.70 -6.09 23.94
C ILE A 525 2.56 -5.86 22.43
N ARG A 526 2.34 -4.60 22.01
CA ARG A 526 2.19 -4.26 20.58
C ARG A 526 3.50 -3.97 19.85
N THR A 527 4.56 -3.58 20.55
CA THR A 527 5.84 -3.21 19.95
C THR A 527 6.66 -4.45 19.56
N TYR A 528 7.13 -4.49 18.31
CA TYR A 528 8.09 -5.49 17.85
C TYR A 528 9.53 -5.08 18.22
N PRO A 529 10.41 -6.04 18.58
CA PRO A 529 11.81 -5.75 18.93
C PRO A 529 12.68 -5.52 17.68
N ILE A 530 12.39 -4.45 16.95
CA ILE A 530 13.07 -3.98 15.74
C ILE A 530 13.49 -2.51 15.91
N ASP A 531 14.12 -1.91 14.90
CA ASP A 531 14.47 -0.49 14.92
C ASP A 531 13.20 0.38 15.11
N PRO A 532 13.14 1.24 16.15
CA PRO A 532 11.93 1.98 16.48
C PRO A 532 11.59 3.09 15.49
N GLU A 533 12.58 3.68 14.83
CA GLU A 533 12.36 4.75 13.85
C GLU A 533 11.77 4.16 12.57
N ILE A 534 12.32 3.03 12.10
CA ILE A 534 11.76 2.26 10.97
C ILE A 534 10.37 1.71 11.30
N ALA A 535 10.17 1.21 12.51
CA ALA A 535 8.87 0.73 12.96
C ALA A 535 7.83 1.85 12.98
N HIS A 536 8.19 3.02 13.48
CA HIS A 536 7.31 4.19 13.52
C HIS A 536 7.00 4.71 12.11
N SER A 537 8.02 4.93 11.25
CA SER A 537 7.81 5.47 9.90
C SER A 537 6.92 4.58 9.04
N ASN A 538 7.04 3.27 9.21
CA ASN A 538 6.32 2.27 8.42
C ASN A 538 5.10 1.70 9.16
N ARG A 539 4.70 2.31 10.29
CA ARG A 539 3.57 1.91 11.15
C ARG A 539 3.57 0.42 11.55
N LEU A 540 4.75 -0.17 11.78
CA LEU A 540 4.97 -1.60 12.07
C LEU A 540 4.78 -1.92 13.56
N ARG A 541 3.58 -2.36 13.92
CA ARG A 541 3.23 -2.83 15.28
C ARG A 541 2.21 -3.96 15.21
N LYS A 542 1.91 -4.59 16.35
CA LYS A 542 0.68 -5.39 16.49
C LYS A 542 -0.53 -4.46 16.34
N TYR A 543 -1.46 -4.84 15.47
CA TYR A 543 -2.80 -4.27 15.39
C TYR A 543 -3.83 -5.25 15.93
N GLY A 544 -3.81 -6.51 15.49
CA GLY A 544 -4.87 -7.47 15.83
C GLY A 544 -6.14 -7.31 15.00
N PHE A 545 -6.94 -8.38 14.91
CA PHE A 545 -8.12 -8.46 14.04
C PHE A 545 -9.19 -9.40 14.64
N HIS A 546 -10.37 -9.44 14.00
CA HIS A 546 -11.63 -9.95 14.55
C HIS A 546 -12.15 -9.13 15.75
N GLY A 547 -11.76 -7.86 15.87
CA GLY A 547 -12.15 -6.98 16.97
C GLY A 547 -13.65 -6.76 17.10
N MET A 548 -14.41 -6.75 16.00
CA MET A 548 -15.88 -6.70 16.04
C MET A 548 -16.45 -7.94 16.73
N SER A 549 -15.92 -9.13 16.41
CA SER A 549 -16.30 -10.36 17.08
C SER A 549 -15.91 -10.35 18.57
N TYR A 550 -14.72 -9.86 18.93
CA TYR A 550 -14.31 -9.76 20.34
C TYR A 550 -15.12 -8.74 21.14
N ALA A 551 -15.52 -7.62 20.55
CA ALA A 551 -16.44 -6.66 21.18
C ALA A 551 -17.80 -7.32 21.49
N PHE A 552 -18.37 -8.03 20.51
CA PHE A 552 -19.59 -8.82 20.66
C PHE A 552 -19.46 -9.88 21.76
N ILE A 553 -18.42 -10.73 21.70
CA ILE A 553 -18.14 -11.77 22.70
C ILE A 553 -18.04 -11.16 24.10
N THR A 554 -17.35 -10.03 24.26
CA THR A 554 -17.16 -9.37 25.55
C THR A 554 -18.48 -8.92 26.15
N ARG A 555 -19.33 -8.24 25.36
CA ARG A 555 -20.65 -7.80 25.83
C ARG A 555 -21.54 -8.99 26.20
N GLU A 556 -21.64 -9.98 25.32
CA GLU A 556 -22.56 -11.11 25.52
C GLU A 556 -22.11 -12.04 26.64
N ALA A 557 -20.81 -12.30 26.77
CA ALA A 557 -20.27 -13.07 27.90
C ALA A 557 -20.43 -12.30 29.22
N ALA A 558 -20.22 -10.98 29.25
CA ALA A 558 -20.48 -10.18 30.45
C ALA A 558 -21.95 -10.22 30.88
N ARG A 559 -22.87 -10.05 29.92
CA ARG A 559 -24.32 -10.19 30.13
C ARG A 559 -24.68 -11.58 30.66
N PHE A 560 -24.12 -12.65 30.09
CA PHE A 560 -24.35 -14.02 30.51
C PHE A 560 -23.83 -14.29 31.94
N LEU A 561 -22.64 -13.79 32.27
CA LEU A 561 -22.00 -13.92 33.58
C LEU A 561 -22.60 -13.00 34.66
N GLY A 562 -23.58 -12.16 34.32
CA GLY A 562 -24.18 -11.19 35.24
C GLY A 562 -23.22 -10.08 35.71
N LYS A 563 -22.21 -9.76 34.89
CA LYS A 563 -21.16 -8.76 35.19
C LYS A 563 -21.31 -7.52 34.30
N ALA A 564 -20.78 -6.39 34.76
CA ALA A 564 -20.58 -5.25 33.86
C ALA A 564 -19.47 -5.58 32.85
N PRO A 565 -19.53 -5.07 31.59
CA PRO A 565 -18.49 -5.33 30.60
C PRO A 565 -17.08 -4.93 31.04
N ALA A 566 -16.94 -3.88 31.86
CA ALA A 566 -15.65 -3.45 32.40
C ALA A 566 -15.05 -4.37 33.48
N ASP A 567 -15.81 -5.35 33.98
CA ASP A 567 -15.41 -6.24 35.08
C ASP A 567 -15.08 -7.67 34.63
N VAL A 568 -15.17 -7.98 33.31
CA VAL A 568 -14.86 -9.32 32.79
C VAL A 568 -13.41 -9.49 32.38
N ASN A 569 -12.83 -10.64 32.73
CA ASN A 569 -11.56 -11.12 32.20
C ASN A 569 -11.80 -12.42 31.43
N LEU A 570 -11.55 -12.43 30.11
CA LEU A 570 -11.89 -13.56 29.24
C LEU A 570 -10.68 -14.01 28.43
N ILE A 571 -10.62 -15.31 28.13
CA ILE A 571 -9.82 -15.82 27.01
C ILE A 571 -10.82 -16.15 25.91
N ALA A 572 -10.87 -15.34 24.87
CA ALA A 572 -11.80 -15.52 23.76
C ALA A 572 -11.09 -16.15 22.55
N LEU A 573 -11.72 -17.14 21.93
CA LEU A 573 -11.22 -17.90 20.79
C LEU A 573 -12.16 -17.74 19.59
N HIS A 574 -11.86 -16.82 18.67
CA HIS A 574 -12.58 -16.74 17.39
C HIS A 574 -11.95 -17.73 16.41
N LEU A 575 -12.58 -18.88 16.20
CA LEU A 575 -12.05 -19.97 15.39
C LEU A 575 -12.89 -20.12 14.10
N GLY A 576 -12.31 -19.74 12.97
CA GLY A 576 -12.93 -19.82 11.64
C GLY A 576 -11.89 -20.16 10.56
N SER A 577 -12.16 -19.80 9.30
CA SER A 577 -11.19 -19.97 8.20
C SER A 577 -9.94 -19.09 8.38
N GLY A 578 -10.11 -17.92 8.99
CA GLY A 578 -9.10 -17.28 9.81
C GLY A 578 -9.41 -17.55 11.29
N ALA A 579 -8.38 -17.75 12.11
CA ALA A 579 -8.55 -18.03 13.53
C ALA A 579 -7.67 -17.10 14.37
N SER A 580 -8.18 -16.63 15.51
CA SER A 580 -7.41 -15.88 16.50
C SER A 580 -7.83 -16.21 17.92
N ALA A 581 -6.97 -15.83 18.87
CA ALA A 581 -7.28 -15.79 20.29
C ALA A 581 -7.05 -14.38 20.82
N CYS A 582 -7.80 -13.97 21.85
CA CYS A 582 -7.66 -12.67 22.52
C CYS A 582 -7.68 -12.85 24.05
N ALA A 583 -6.75 -12.21 24.74
CA ALA A 583 -6.80 -11.97 26.17
C ALA A 583 -7.56 -10.67 26.42
N ILE A 584 -8.66 -10.75 27.16
CA ILE A 584 -9.53 -9.61 27.48
C ILE A 584 -9.43 -9.36 28.98
N LYS A 585 -9.13 -8.12 29.36
CA LYS A 585 -8.87 -7.72 30.75
C LYS A 585 -9.70 -6.48 31.07
N GLY A 586 -10.60 -6.58 32.05
CA GLY A 586 -11.56 -5.52 32.36
C GLY A 586 -12.36 -5.06 31.14
N GLY A 587 -12.84 -6.00 30.32
CA GLY A 587 -13.57 -5.73 29.09
C GLY A 587 -12.76 -5.19 27.90
N GLN A 588 -11.46 -4.96 28.04
CA GLN A 588 -10.61 -4.39 27.00
C GLN A 588 -9.63 -5.43 26.45
N SER A 589 -9.22 -5.30 25.19
CA SER A 589 -8.17 -6.16 24.64
C SER A 589 -6.83 -5.88 25.32
N TRP A 590 -6.30 -6.90 25.98
CA TRP A 590 -4.98 -6.87 26.60
C TRP A 590 -3.91 -7.43 25.66
N ASP A 591 -4.21 -8.55 24.98
CA ASP A 591 -3.36 -9.13 23.94
C ASP A 591 -4.22 -9.89 22.92
N THR A 592 -3.69 -10.12 21.72
CA THR A 592 -4.33 -10.89 20.64
C THR A 592 -3.30 -11.62 19.81
N SER A 593 -3.69 -12.76 19.23
CA SER A 593 -2.75 -13.69 18.59
C SER A 593 -2.26 -13.15 17.25
N MET A 594 -3.09 -12.36 16.56
CA MET A 594 -2.74 -11.73 15.30
C MET A 594 -1.83 -10.51 15.50
N GLY A 595 -1.08 -10.17 14.47
CA GLY A 595 0.07 -9.28 14.53
C GLY A 595 -0.15 -7.96 13.81
N LEU A 596 0.85 -7.56 13.02
CA LEU A 596 0.74 -6.55 11.97
C LEU A 596 -0.37 -6.88 10.97
N THR A 597 -0.49 -8.16 10.60
CA THR A 597 -1.52 -8.64 9.67
C THR A 597 -2.26 -9.87 10.23
N PRO A 598 -3.40 -10.26 9.63
CA PRO A 598 -4.15 -11.48 10.01
C PRO A 598 -3.43 -12.82 9.76
N LEU A 599 -2.14 -12.78 9.41
CA LEU A 599 -1.29 -13.96 9.20
C LEU A 599 -0.71 -14.53 10.50
N ALA A 600 -0.30 -13.66 11.43
CA ALA A 600 0.32 -14.08 12.67
C ALA A 600 -0.70 -14.73 13.63
N GLY A 601 -0.20 -15.56 14.55
CA GLY A 601 -1.01 -16.23 15.56
C GLY A 601 -1.33 -17.68 15.20
N LEU A 602 -2.62 -18.02 15.21
CA LEU A 602 -3.11 -19.35 14.88
C LEU A 602 -3.01 -19.63 13.38
N PRO A 603 -2.75 -20.89 12.96
CA PRO A 603 -2.89 -21.27 11.57
C PRO A 603 -4.36 -21.17 11.14
N GLY A 604 -4.57 -20.88 9.86
CA GLY A 604 -5.90 -20.82 9.25
C GLY A 604 -6.07 -21.85 8.13
N ALA A 605 -7.16 -21.73 7.37
CA ALA A 605 -7.44 -22.60 6.25
C ALA A 605 -6.35 -22.57 5.18
N THR A 606 -5.86 -21.38 4.85
CA THR A 606 -4.78 -21.15 3.88
C THR A 606 -3.59 -20.37 4.46
N ARG A 607 -3.68 -19.97 5.74
CA ARG A 607 -2.68 -19.14 6.43
C ARG A 607 -1.77 -19.98 7.32
N SER A 608 -0.47 -19.71 7.32
CA SER A 608 0.51 -20.47 8.13
C SER A 608 0.31 -20.33 9.64
N GLY A 609 -0.20 -19.19 10.11
CA GLY A 609 -0.04 -18.79 11.51
C GLY A 609 1.43 -18.44 11.80
N ASN A 610 1.79 -18.45 13.09
CA ASN A 610 3.17 -18.26 13.52
C ASN A 610 4.10 -19.36 12.99
N VAL A 611 5.13 -18.94 12.25
CA VAL A 611 6.27 -19.73 11.79
C VAL A 611 7.56 -18.97 12.08
N ASP A 612 8.71 -19.63 11.95
CA ASP A 612 10.00 -18.94 11.99
C ASP A 612 10.08 -17.90 10.84
N PRO A 613 10.40 -16.62 11.09
CA PRO A 613 10.48 -15.60 10.04
C PRO A 613 11.49 -15.93 8.92
N SER A 614 12.52 -16.73 9.21
CA SER A 614 13.50 -17.19 8.21
C SER A 614 12.99 -18.33 7.33
N LEU A 615 11.96 -19.08 7.77
CA LEU A 615 11.44 -20.27 7.08
C LEU A 615 11.05 -19.96 5.63
N VAL A 616 10.43 -18.80 5.38
CA VAL A 616 9.94 -18.45 4.04
C VAL A 616 11.09 -18.35 3.02
N PHE A 617 12.24 -17.79 3.41
CA PHE A 617 13.45 -17.70 2.59
C PHE A 617 14.13 -19.05 2.33
N HIS A 618 13.87 -20.04 3.18
CA HIS A 618 14.29 -21.43 2.95
C HIS A 618 13.27 -22.24 2.14
N TYR A 619 11.99 -21.83 2.15
CA TYR A 619 10.90 -22.47 1.42
C TYR A 619 10.92 -22.12 -0.07
N ALA A 620 11.21 -20.86 -0.42
CA ALA A 620 11.35 -20.42 -1.81
C ALA A 620 12.39 -19.30 -1.95
N SER A 621 13.09 -19.27 -3.09
CA SER A 621 14.18 -18.31 -3.36
C SER A 621 13.71 -16.96 -3.91
N ASP A 622 12.46 -16.87 -4.35
CA ASP A 622 11.85 -15.70 -5.00
C ASP A 622 10.95 -14.89 -4.05
N VAL A 623 10.96 -15.18 -2.75
CA VAL A 623 10.00 -14.65 -1.77
C VAL A 623 9.98 -13.12 -1.61
N GLY A 624 11.09 -12.45 -1.97
CA GLY A 624 11.19 -10.99 -2.02
C GLY A 624 10.74 -10.35 -3.35
N LYS A 625 10.37 -11.16 -4.36
CA LYS A 625 9.76 -10.67 -5.61
C LYS A 625 8.26 -10.43 -5.42
N LEU A 626 7.66 -9.65 -6.32
CA LEU A 626 6.20 -9.52 -6.39
C LEU A 626 5.57 -10.85 -6.78
N SER A 627 4.45 -11.17 -6.13
CA SER A 627 3.57 -12.29 -6.45
C SER A 627 2.93 -12.10 -7.85
N PRO A 628 2.68 -13.18 -8.62
CA PRO A 628 1.88 -13.12 -9.84
C PRO A 628 0.45 -12.58 -9.66
N ALA A 629 -0.09 -12.63 -8.44
CA ALA A 629 -1.38 -12.05 -8.08
C ALA A 629 -1.32 -10.53 -7.78
N SER A 630 -0.12 -9.93 -7.82
CA SER A 630 0.05 -8.48 -7.67
C SER A 630 -0.52 -7.73 -8.87
N THR A 631 -1.05 -6.54 -8.62
CA THR A 631 -1.48 -5.60 -9.67
C THR A 631 -0.82 -4.24 -9.45
N LYS A 632 -1.06 -3.29 -10.35
CA LYS A 632 -0.63 -1.88 -10.18
C LYS A 632 -1.17 -1.23 -8.88
N GLU A 633 -2.30 -1.74 -8.38
CA GLU A 633 -3.02 -1.23 -7.20
C GLU A 633 -2.81 -2.13 -5.96
N LEU A 634 -2.07 -3.23 -6.10
CA LEU A 634 -2.03 -4.31 -5.12
C LEU A 634 -0.65 -4.97 -5.12
N HIS A 635 0.26 -4.42 -4.32
CA HIS A 635 1.59 -4.99 -4.14
C HIS A 635 1.53 -6.13 -3.11
N ILE A 636 1.86 -7.35 -3.55
CA ILE A 636 1.90 -8.54 -2.68
C ILE A 636 3.26 -9.20 -2.90
N SER A 637 4.04 -9.42 -1.84
CA SER A 637 5.25 -10.23 -1.96
C SER A 637 4.92 -11.70 -2.17
N ARG A 638 5.81 -12.45 -2.85
CA ARG A 638 5.66 -13.90 -2.96
C ARG A 638 5.67 -14.60 -1.59
N ALA A 639 6.36 -14.02 -0.60
CA ALA A 639 6.27 -14.43 0.81
C ALA A 639 4.83 -14.37 1.36
N GLU A 640 4.13 -13.24 1.18
CA GLU A 640 2.76 -13.08 1.65
C GLU A 640 1.77 -14.01 0.96
N GLU A 641 1.92 -14.23 -0.34
CA GLU A 641 1.08 -15.18 -1.09
C GLU A 641 1.23 -16.60 -0.56
N ILE A 642 2.48 -17.09 -0.43
CA ILE A 642 2.77 -18.42 0.11
C ILE A 642 2.13 -18.56 1.50
N LEU A 643 2.42 -17.62 2.40
CA LEU A 643 2.03 -17.72 3.80
C LEU A 643 0.53 -17.48 4.03
N ASN A 644 -0.19 -16.77 3.16
CA ASN A 644 -1.63 -16.51 3.30
C ASN A 644 -2.57 -17.36 2.43
N LYS A 645 -2.09 -17.88 1.29
CA LYS A 645 -2.94 -18.56 0.27
C LYS A 645 -2.53 -20.01 0.00
N GLU A 646 -1.26 -20.35 0.19
CA GLU A 646 -0.70 -21.68 -0.13
C GLU A 646 -0.33 -22.50 1.12
N ALA A 647 -0.46 -21.93 2.32
CA ALA A 647 -0.14 -22.55 3.59
C ALA A 647 -1.41 -23.08 4.32
N GLY A 648 -1.35 -23.14 5.66
CA GLY A 648 -2.47 -23.56 6.50
C GLY A 648 -2.82 -25.04 6.39
N TRP A 649 -3.95 -25.45 6.97
CA TRP A 649 -4.36 -26.86 6.93
C TRP A 649 -4.73 -27.35 5.52
N LYS A 650 -5.09 -26.45 4.58
CA LYS A 650 -5.28 -26.82 3.16
C LYS A 650 -4.01 -27.43 2.57
N ALA A 651 -2.83 -26.89 2.86
CA ALA A 651 -1.55 -27.42 2.37
C ALA A 651 -1.28 -28.85 2.87
N LEU A 652 -1.66 -29.14 4.12
CA LEU A 652 -1.47 -30.46 4.75
C LEU A 652 -2.50 -31.50 4.31
N THR A 653 -3.74 -31.08 4.06
CA THR A 653 -4.89 -31.98 3.94
C THR A 653 -5.49 -32.08 2.54
N GLY A 654 -5.36 -31.02 1.74
CA GLY A 654 -6.07 -30.80 0.49
C GLY A 654 -7.43 -30.10 0.63
N THR A 655 -7.90 -29.77 1.85
CA THR A 655 -9.21 -29.14 2.07
C THR A 655 -9.13 -27.93 3.01
N THR A 656 -9.98 -26.93 2.77
CA THR A 656 -10.18 -25.80 3.69
C THR A 656 -11.22 -26.10 4.78
N ASN A 657 -12.06 -27.13 4.60
CA ASN A 657 -13.17 -27.44 5.50
C ASN A 657 -12.70 -28.20 6.75
N PHE A 658 -12.57 -27.47 7.87
CA PHE A 658 -12.14 -28.05 9.14
C PHE A 658 -13.11 -29.11 9.71
N GLY A 659 -14.39 -29.08 9.36
CA GLY A 659 -15.35 -30.12 9.76
C GLY A 659 -14.99 -31.49 9.18
N VAL A 660 -14.50 -31.54 7.94
CA VAL A 660 -13.99 -32.78 7.32
C VAL A 660 -12.71 -33.26 8.01
N ILE A 661 -11.83 -32.34 8.39
CA ILE A 661 -10.59 -32.63 9.12
C ILE A 661 -10.93 -33.22 10.51
N ALA A 662 -11.82 -32.57 11.24
CA ALA A 662 -12.27 -32.99 12.58
C ALA A 662 -13.13 -34.27 12.58
N ALA A 663 -13.71 -34.67 11.45
CA ALA A 663 -14.42 -35.95 11.31
C ALA A 663 -13.51 -37.11 10.89
N SER A 664 -12.33 -36.84 10.32
CA SER A 664 -11.46 -37.86 9.75
C SER A 664 -10.48 -38.48 10.76
N ALA A 665 -10.04 -39.70 10.44
CA ALA A 665 -8.98 -40.43 11.11
C ALA A 665 -7.71 -40.59 10.23
N GLU A 666 -7.70 -40.06 9.00
CA GLU A 666 -6.53 -40.10 8.13
C GLU A 666 -5.32 -39.41 8.79
N PRO A 667 -4.08 -39.93 8.65
CA PRO A 667 -2.89 -39.37 9.31
C PRO A 667 -2.68 -37.86 9.05
N LYS A 668 -2.88 -37.41 7.81
CA LYS A 668 -2.76 -35.98 7.43
C LYS A 668 -3.84 -35.10 8.06
N MET A 669 -5.06 -35.62 8.21
CA MET A 669 -6.19 -34.92 8.82
C MET A 669 -5.99 -34.84 10.33
N LYS A 670 -5.58 -35.95 10.95
CA LYS A 670 -5.23 -35.99 12.37
C LYS A 670 -4.09 -35.02 12.70
N LEU A 671 -3.02 -35.01 11.88
CA LEU A 671 -1.91 -34.06 12.05
C LEU A 671 -2.39 -32.60 12.02
N ALA A 672 -3.24 -32.23 11.07
CA ALA A 672 -3.79 -30.87 10.99
C ALA A 672 -4.71 -30.52 12.18
N PHE A 673 -5.51 -31.47 12.65
CA PHE A 673 -6.35 -31.31 13.84
C PHE A 673 -5.50 -31.14 15.12
N ASP A 674 -4.57 -32.06 15.37
CA ASP A 674 -3.70 -32.05 16.54
C ASP A 674 -2.86 -30.76 16.59
N LEU A 675 -2.32 -30.33 15.44
CA LEU A 675 -1.56 -29.09 15.30
C LEU A 675 -2.41 -27.87 15.65
N PHE A 676 -3.66 -27.79 15.18
CA PHE A 676 -4.53 -26.66 15.50
C PHE A 676 -4.90 -26.63 16.98
N VAL A 677 -5.23 -27.79 17.58
CA VAL A 677 -5.49 -27.93 19.02
C VAL A 677 -4.28 -27.47 19.84
N ASP A 678 -3.08 -27.92 19.51
CA ASP A 678 -1.84 -27.52 20.18
C ASP A 678 -1.62 -26.00 20.14
N ARG A 679 -1.72 -25.38 18.95
CA ARG A 679 -1.54 -23.92 18.80
C ARG A 679 -2.59 -23.12 19.56
N VAL A 680 -3.86 -23.56 19.56
CA VAL A 680 -4.92 -22.94 20.37
C VAL A 680 -4.59 -23.07 21.87
N SER A 681 -4.23 -24.26 22.32
CA SER A 681 -3.88 -24.54 23.73
C SER A 681 -2.71 -23.68 24.22
N ALA A 682 -1.69 -23.48 23.38
CA ALA A 682 -0.53 -22.64 23.68
C ALA A 682 -0.92 -21.16 23.88
N PHE A 683 -1.83 -20.61 23.06
CA PHE A 683 -2.35 -19.26 23.26
C PHE A 683 -3.20 -19.14 24.53
N VAL A 684 -4.05 -20.13 24.84
CA VAL A 684 -4.82 -20.15 26.09
C VAL A 684 -3.88 -20.15 27.30
N GLY A 685 -2.83 -20.97 27.31
CA GLY A 685 -1.82 -20.98 28.38
C GLY A 685 -1.08 -19.65 28.53
N SER A 686 -0.66 -19.04 27.42
CA SER A 686 -0.03 -17.72 27.41
C SER A 686 -0.95 -16.64 28.00
N TYR A 687 -2.20 -16.60 27.55
CA TYR A 687 -3.17 -15.58 27.97
C TYR A 687 -3.67 -15.77 29.39
N TYR A 688 -3.74 -17.00 29.88
CA TYR A 688 -3.95 -17.26 31.30
C TYR A 688 -2.85 -16.64 32.17
N VAL A 689 -1.58 -16.71 31.76
CA VAL A 689 -0.46 -16.06 32.46
C VAL A 689 -0.51 -14.53 32.33
N SER A 690 -0.83 -14.00 31.14
CA SER A 690 -1.01 -12.56 30.90
C SER A 690 -2.15 -11.93 31.72
N LEU A 691 -3.20 -12.71 32.01
CA LEU A 691 -4.31 -12.34 32.90
C LEU A 691 -4.04 -12.73 34.38
N HIS A 692 -2.83 -13.18 34.72
CA HIS A 692 -2.42 -13.59 36.06
C HIS A 692 -3.33 -14.65 36.71
N GLY A 693 -3.92 -15.53 35.90
CA GLY A 693 -4.87 -16.55 36.33
C GLY A 693 -6.23 -16.02 36.81
N GLN A 694 -6.53 -14.75 36.56
CA GLN A 694 -7.83 -14.12 36.76
C GLN A 694 -8.60 -14.20 35.44
N VAL A 695 -9.33 -15.29 35.25
CA VAL A 695 -10.15 -15.54 34.05
C VAL A 695 -11.52 -15.95 34.53
N ASP A 696 -12.57 -15.36 33.96
CA ASP A 696 -13.96 -15.72 34.25
C ASP A 696 -14.39 -16.90 33.38
N ALA A 697 -14.09 -16.85 32.07
CA ALA A 697 -14.38 -17.92 31.13
C ALA A 697 -13.36 -18.04 29.99
N LEU A 698 -13.21 -19.26 29.49
CA LEU A 698 -12.72 -19.56 28.15
C LEU A 698 -13.93 -19.56 27.20
N VAL A 699 -13.93 -18.70 26.18
CA VAL A 699 -15.07 -18.54 25.27
C VAL A 699 -14.71 -19.01 23.85
N PHE A 700 -15.41 -20.01 23.34
CA PHE A 700 -15.31 -20.47 21.96
C PHE A 700 -16.31 -19.74 21.07
N ALA A 701 -15.86 -19.29 19.90
CA ALA A 701 -16.65 -18.49 18.97
C ALA A 701 -16.22 -18.74 17.51
N GLY A 702 -16.99 -18.21 16.56
CA GLY A 702 -16.73 -18.35 15.13
C GLY A 702 -17.07 -19.75 14.61
N GLY A 703 -17.21 -19.88 13.30
CA GLY A 703 -17.87 -21.05 12.68
C GLY A 703 -17.22 -22.42 12.93
N ILE A 704 -15.96 -22.50 13.38
CA ILE A 704 -15.34 -23.74 13.87
C ILE A 704 -15.56 -23.90 15.38
N GLY A 705 -15.35 -22.85 16.17
CA GLY A 705 -15.50 -22.87 17.63
C GLY A 705 -16.94 -23.18 18.07
N GLU A 706 -17.93 -22.65 17.35
CA GLU A 706 -19.36 -22.92 17.54
C GLU A 706 -19.74 -24.36 17.18
N LYS A 707 -19.17 -24.92 16.10
CA LYS A 707 -19.68 -26.16 15.47
C LYS A 707 -18.89 -27.42 15.83
N SER A 708 -17.65 -27.31 16.30
CA SER A 708 -16.79 -28.48 16.58
C SER A 708 -16.68 -28.76 18.08
N ASP A 709 -17.63 -29.55 18.58
CA ASP A 709 -17.62 -30.17 19.92
C ASP A 709 -16.31 -30.93 20.20
N ARG A 710 -15.81 -31.70 19.22
CA ARG A 710 -14.53 -32.43 19.29
C ARG A 710 -13.34 -31.49 19.49
N LEU A 711 -13.33 -30.33 18.82
CA LEU A 711 -12.25 -29.35 18.98
C LEU A 711 -12.29 -28.72 20.37
N ARG A 712 -13.48 -28.29 20.83
CA ARG A 712 -13.66 -27.71 22.16
C ARG A 712 -13.19 -28.66 23.26
N ARG A 713 -13.59 -29.94 23.17
CA ARG A 713 -13.12 -31.01 24.06
C ARG A 713 -11.60 -31.12 24.08
N ALA A 714 -10.97 -31.32 22.92
CA ALA A 714 -9.52 -31.50 22.84
C ALA A 714 -8.72 -30.28 23.34
N VAL A 715 -9.23 -29.05 23.15
CA VAL A 715 -8.62 -27.84 23.71
C VAL A 715 -8.78 -27.80 25.23
N VAL A 716 -9.98 -28.03 25.77
CA VAL A 716 -10.24 -27.99 27.22
C VAL A 716 -9.46 -29.08 27.96
N ASP A 717 -9.39 -30.30 27.41
CA ASP A 717 -8.57 -31.39 27.97
C ASP A 717 -7.09 -30.99 28.10
N ASN A 718 -6.53 -30.38 27.06
CA ASN A 718 -5.14 -29.91 27.05
C ASN A 718 -4.87 -28.80 28.08
N VAL A 719 -5.86 -27.95 28.39
CA VAL A 719 -5.72 -26.84 29.34
C VAL A 719 -6.38 -27.10 30.69
N ALA A 720 -6.82 -28.33 30.96
CA ALA A 720 -7.50 -28.71 32.21
C ALA A 720 -6.62 -28.44 33.46
N CYS A 721 -5.30 -28.48 33.31
CA CYS A 721 -4.34 -28.11 34.36
C CYS A 721 -4.44 -26.65 34.83
N LEU A 722 -5.08 -25.77 34.05
CA LEU A 722 -5.34 -24.36 34.41
C LEU A 722 -6.63 -24.19 35.22
N GLY A 723 -7.47 -25.22 35.32
CA GLY A 723 -8.74 -25.21 36.07
C GLY A 723 -10.00 -25.09 35.22
N PHE A 724 -9.92 -25.28 33.90
CA PHE A 724 -11.08 -25.45 33.01
C PHE A 724 -11.53 -26.92 33.02
N ALA A 725 -12.84 -27.17 32.92
CA ALA A 725 -13.42 -28.50 32.74
C ALA A 725 -14.71 -28.39 31.92
N LEU A 726 -15.10 -29.49 31.27
CA LEU A 726 -16.18 -29.54 30.27
C LEU A 726 -17.33 -30.43 30.74
N ASP A 727 -18.57 -30.01 30.51
CA ASP A 727 -19.73 -30.90 30.53
C ASP A 727 -19.90 -31.52 29.14
N GLU A 728 -19.79 -32.85 29.07
CA GLU A 728 -19.78 -33.58 27.82
C GLU A 728 -21.16 -33.66 27.14
N ALA A 729 -22.24 -33.58 27.92
CA ALA A 729 -23.60 -33.55 27.38
C ALA A 729 -23.91 -32.14 26.84
N ALA A 730 -23.59 -31.10 27.62
CA ALA A 730 -23.77 -29.71 27.20
C ALA A 730 -22.91 -29.38 25.96
N ASN A 731 -21.67 -29.86 25.89
CA ASN A 731 -20.79 -29.65 24.73
C ASN A 731 -21.30 -30.35 23.44
N ALA A 732 -21.91 -31.53 23.57
CA ALA A 732 -22.41 -32.32 22.44
C ALA A 732 -23.79 -31.85 21.93
N GLU A 733 -24.60 -31.22 22.78
CA GLU A 733 -25.88 -30.64 22.39
C GLU A 733 -25.69 -29.44 21.44
N LYS A 734 -26.36 -29.50 20.28
CA LYS A 734 -26.34 -28.44 19.27
C LYS A 734 -26.86 -27.13 19.83
N LEU A 735 -26.20 -26.03 19.47
CA LEU A 735 -26.63 -24.68 19.80
C LEU A 735 -27.91 -24.36 19.02
N ASP A 736 -28.94 -23.90 19.74
CA ASP A 736 -30.10 -23.23 19.15
C ASP A 736 -29.65 -21.83 18.67
N SER A 737 -30.09 -21.40 17.49
CA SER A 737 -29.78 -20.08 16.95
C SER A 737 -30.35 -18.94 17.79
N LYS A 738 -31.29 -19.23 18.70
CA LYS A 738 -31.84 -18.27 19.67
C LYS A 738 -30.95 -18.08 20.92
N THR A 739 -29.96 -18.94 21.13
CA THR A 739 -29.08 -18.88 22.32
C THR A 739 -27.73 -18.29 21.95
N THR A 740 -27.54 -17.00 22.20
CA THR A 740 -26.30 -16.27 21.88
C THR A 740 -25.08 -16.80 22.64
N VAL A 741 -25.24 -17.13 23.92
CA VAL A 741 -24.18 -17.67 24.78
C VAL A 741 -24.71 -18.89 25.53
N LYS A 742 -23.95 -19.99 25.49
CA LYS A 742 -24.24 -21.24 26.17
C LYS A 742 -23.06 -21.62 27.06
N ASP A 743 -23.35 -22.04 28.29
CA ASP A 743 -22.36 -22.71 29.14
C ASP A 743 -22.20 -24.17 28.70
N ILE A 744 -20.94 -24.60 28.59
CA ILE A 744 -20.53 -25.98 28.33
C ILE A 744 -19.47 -26.44 29.33
N GLY A 745 -19.20 -25.64 30.37
CA GLY A 745 -18.30 -25.99 31.46
C GLY A 745 -18.90 -27.08 32.34
N ALA A 746 -18.05 -27.86 32.97
CA ALA A 746 -18.53 -28.74 34.04
C ALA A 746 -19.05 -27.90 35.21
N HIS A 747 -20.05 -28.41 35.91
CA HIS A 747 -20.49 -27.87 37.20
C HIS A 747 -20.31 -28.91 38.29
N ALA A 748 -20.32 -28.47 39.55
CA ALA A 748 -20.19 -29.34 40.71
C ALA A 748 -21.26 -30.45 40.69
N SER A 749 -20.85 -31.71 40.62
CA SER A 749 -21.74 -32.81 40.99
C SER A 749 -21.92 -32.79 42.51
N ALA A 750 -23.08 -33.28 42.99
CA ALA A 750 -23.34 -33.40 44.43
C ALA A 750 -22.39 -34.38 45.16
N GLU A 751 -21.50 -35.06 44.43
CA GLU A 751 -20.59 -36.12 44.90
C GLU A 751 -19.12 -35.66 44.90
N GLY A 752 -18.82 -34.56 45.59
CA GLY A 752 -17.47 -34.29 46.12
C GLY A 752 -16.34 -34.02 45.12
N GLY A 753 -16.67 -33.72 43.86
CA GLY A 753 -15.70 -33.19 42.89
C GLY A 753 -15.13 -31.84 43.33
N LYS A 754 -13.96 -31.45 42.82
CA LYS A 754 -13.50 -30.06 42.92
C LYS A 754 -14.18 -29.23 41.83
N ASP A 755 -14.80 -28.13 42.20
CA ASP A 755 -15.37 -27.17 41.27
C ASP A 755 -14.31 -26.71 40.25
N PRO A 756 -14.62 -26.64 38.95
CA PRO A 756 -13.75 -25.97 38.00
C PRO A 756 -13.64 -24.50 38.36
N LYS A 757 -12.44 -23.95 38.17
CA LYS A 757 -12.10 -22.60 38.62
C LYS A 757 -12.66 -21.51 37.70
N HIS A 758 -12.96 -21.87 36.45
CA HIS A 758 -13.32 -20.96 35.36
C HIS A 758 -14.43 -21.57 34.51
N GLY A 759 -15.34 -20.74 33.98
CA GLY A 759 -16.37 -21.17 33.03
C GLY A 759 -15.81 -21.56 31.67
N VAL A 760 -16.59 -22.32 30.90
CA VAL A 760 -16.29 -22.62 29.49
C VAL A 760 -17.55 -22.35 28.67
N LEU A 761 -17.51 -21.32 27.83
CA LEU A 761 -18.68 -20.83 27.11
C LEU A 761 -18.53 -21.05 25.60
N VAL A 762 -19.66 -21.14 24.91
CA VAL A 762 -19.75 -20.93 23.45
C VAL A 762 -20.57 -19.68 23.18
N CYS A 763 -20.05 -18.79 22.33
CA CYS A 763 -20.74 -17.58 21.88
C CYS A 763 -20.96 -17.65 20.37
N LEU A 764 -22.21 -17.55 19.92
CA LEU A 764 -22.56 -17.38 18.51
C LEU A 764 -22.35 -15.91 18.17
N THR A 765 -21.37 -15.61 17.32
CA THR A 765 -20.95 -14.21 17.10
C THR A 765 -21.65 -13.58 15.90
N ASP A 766 -22.18 -12.37 16.11
CA ASP A 766 -22.73 -11.54 15.03
C ASP A 766 -21.91 -10.25 14.86
N GLU A 767 -20.95 -10.29 13.92
CA GLU A 767 -20.12 -9.13 13.58
C GLU A 767 -20.95 -8.00 12.94
N GLN A 768 -21.97 -8.35 12.15
CA GLN A 768 -22.84 -7.39 11.47
C GLN A 768 -23.71 -6.63 12.47
N PHE A 769 -24.29 -7.32 13.46
CA PHE A 769 -25.03 -6.67 14.55
C PHE A 769 -24.12 -5.73 15.34
N GLU A 770 -22.87 -6.13 15.63
CA GLU A 770 -21.94 -5.26 16.35
C GLU A 770 -21.60 -3.97 15.57
N MET A 771 -21.47 -4.08 14.24
CA MET A 771 -21.30 -2.92 13.36
C MET A 771 -22.53 -2.00 13.41
N ALA A 772 -23.73 -2.54 13.16
CA ALA A 772 -24.97 -1.77 13.20
C ALA A 772 -25.21 -1.11 14.57
N ARG A 773 -24.92 -1.82 15.66
CA ARG A 773 -25.02 -1.31 17.03
C ARG A 773 -24.03 -0.18 17.27
N SER A 774 -22.78 -0.33 16.84
CA SER A 774 -21.77 0.73 16.95
C SER A 774 -22.19 2.00 16.19
N CYS A 775 -22.80 1.84 15.01
CA CYS A 775 -23.37 2.94 14.23
C CYS A 775 -24.61 3.58 14.91
N ALA A 776 -25.43 2.80 15.64
CA ALA A 776 -26.62 3.30 16.35
C ALA A 776 -26.35 3.94 17.73
N GLU A 777 -25.26 3.54 18.40
CA GLU A 777 -24.90 4.05 19.73
C GLU A 777 -24.00 5.30 19.71
N ASP A 778 -23.28 5.60 18.62
CA ASP A 778 -22.43 6.80 18.48
C ASP A 778 -23.21 7.94 17.78
N PRO A 779 -23.56 9.05 18.48
CA PRO A 779 -24.27 10.18 17.87
C PRO A 779 -23.49 10.89 16.75
N ASP A 780 -22.16 10.73 16.67
CA ASP A 780 -21.36 11.28 15.57
C ASP A 780 -21.55 10.50 14.25
N LEU A 781 -22.06 9.27 14.33
CA LEU A 781 -22.28 8.36 13.18
C LEU A 781 -23.73 8.32 12.70
N TRP A 782 -24.66 8.92 13.45
CA TRP A 782 -26.10 8.92 13.20
C TRP A 782 -26.53 9.96 12.15
#